data_AF-A0AAU1F4F8-F1
#
_entry.id   AF-A0AAU1F4F8-F1
#
_cell.length_a   1.000
_cell.length_b   1.000
_cell.length_c   1.000
_cell.angle_alpha   90.00
_cell.angle_beta   90.00
_cell.angle_gamma   90.00
#
_symmetry.space_group_name_H-M   'P 1'
#
loop_
_entity.id
_entity.type
_entity.pdbx_description
1 polymer ?
#
loop_
_entity_poly.entity_id
_entity_poly.type
_entity_poly.pdbx_seq_one_letter_code
_entity_poly.pdbx_strand_id
1 'polypeptide(L)'
;MKWGRRKTKESSLSGRLPQPPADSAAAEQTGRQGNAAEAASRYEAAVAEAVREFGPEAVETLAIRHQLAHWTGESGRPEDALELFARLLADRERLQGPHHPDSELARHQLAHWYGRAGRFQEAVQRYEIMRRVAVQQGRPDTALSLMCEVGYWQQQAGDTAAALRTFAEMLRSAQQELGPTHELTGIARQRYAELAGDLPFGNEGGHDGLQNLIAAAAEMEASGDFRRAGRLYGQIAAQSDQLYGRASSQTLSARVAQAKAAVNAGEHAEAADCFDAVLACMELQGRGPGTREYEILRGQREELAHSARRVTFRIGQRTGTLLGQKVQAAPETACGVLARRPETSHATCVAVVIDGTDDHVPAEVPVEQWSAVIRHLAEQRYEAMALYFAREDRRPTAGEAEICERMGLLSVYVSCMSSENVQVEAYAFTGTEPVYAPVVVVPEEPTGGQQASAQPVAGGVAFHPGAEALGQWRAVGRARPTKGADGPSTFGTYEVLERVGQGGFGHVYLCQDPDGLMVAVKTLHGQYAHVPSIKQGFAHEVQAAQRVSGRFTVPVIAADPGSDTPWMAVPYVAAPSLQELLEHCGKLDEPTVRGLGAGIAVALTAIHAQGIVHLDLKPGNVLLTADGPRVIDFGIAQIERLTEPRRGFAGTYTYASPEQLREQPVFTPASDVFSLGTVVARLALGHSPWGKDTATVVANIRAGSPDLRGLPPGLHDVVRSCLHLDPARRPTPGEVAEALVPGAADGEVGPLPLSQEAQNLVAGHATMPATRFYETLAYTSDTPEDDSAVTRPLPTGDLAATVAEGAREDGDRRAVPSGDATPARAAGDLETRIHAWEREGDGRSMTQTRRECGVFLEEARARLGAAHPLTLRLRVSHAMLGFDQPGGVAHAEQVIRDAAAHLGDGHPTVRDACALLAVVKSTGAQ
;
A
#
# COMPACT_ATOMS: atom_id res chain seq x y z
N MET A 1 -9.89 8.54 22.15
CA MET A 1 -9.73 8.45 23.63
C MET A 1 -10.11 7.06 24.13
N LYS A 2 -9.14 6.25 24.59
CA LYS A 2 -9.42 5.00 25.33
C LYS A 2 -9.89 5.34 26.73
N TRP A 3 -11.21 5.44 26.94
CA TRP A 3 -11.78 5.45 28.28
C TRP A 3 -11.99 4.00 28.76
N GLY A 4 -10.87 3.28 28.93
CA GLY A 4 -10.86 2.09 29.76
C GLY A 4 -11.09 2.54 31.20
N ARG A 5 -12.01 1.86 31.91
CA ARG A 5 -12.30 2.07 33.33
C ARG A 5 -11.01 2.34 34.11
N ARG A 6 -10.73 3.60 34.45
CA ARG A 6 -9.79 3.92 35.52
C ARG A 6 -10.44 3.38 36.78
N LYS A 7 -9.93 2.26 37.31
CA LYS A 7 -10.16 1.92 38.71
C LYS A 7 -9.59 3.07 39.53
N THR A 8 -10.45 3.96 39.99
CA THR A 8 -10.14 4.91 41.05
C THR A 8 -9.58 4.10 42.21
N LYS A 9 -8.38 4.47 42.66
CA LYS A 9 -7.85 4.06 43.96
C LYS A 9 -8.76 4.68 45.01
N GLU A 10 -9.83 3.99 45.37
CA GLU A 10 -10.52 4.25 46.63
C GLU A 10 -9.81 3.51 47.76
N SER A 11 -9.57 4.27 48.82
CA SER A 11 -8.92 3.87 50.04
C SER A 11 -9.52 2.58 50.62
N SER A 12 -8.62 1.71 51.07
CA SER A 12 -8.82 0.65 52.06
C SER A 12 -10.13 0.71 52.87
N LEU A 13 -11.18 0.06 52.39
CA LEU A 13 -12.30 -0.43 53.20
C LEU A 13 -12.65 -1.83 52.70
N SER A 14 -12.49 -2.81 53.58
CA SER A 14 -12.72 -4.24 53.35
C SER A 14 -14.22 -4.58 53.25
N GLY A 15 -14.85 -4.20 52.15
CA GLY A 15 -16.19 -4.65 51.76
C GLY A 15 -16.16 -5.20 50.33
N ARG A 16 -16.72 -6.38 50.08
CA ARG A 16 -16.87 -6.92 48.72
C ARG A 16 -17.61 -5.89 47.88
N LEU A 17 -16.97 -5.40 46.80
CA LEU A 17 -17.67 -4.62 45.77
C LEU A 17 -18.84 -5.46 45.24
N PRO A 18 -20.07 -4.91 45.17
CA PRO A 18 -21.23 -5.63 44.66
C PRO A 18 -21.00 -6.00 43.18
N GLN A 19 -21.46 -7.19 42.79
CA GLN A 19 -21.38 -7.60 41.39
C GLN A 19 -22.42 -6.81 40.58
N PRO A 20 -22.08 -6.40 39.35
CA PRO A 20 -23.06 -5.73 38.49
C PRO A 20 -24.24 -6.69 38.21
N PRO A 21 -25.46 -6.17 37.99
CA PRO A 21 -26.64 -6.99 37.70
C PRO A 21 -26.36 -7.97 36.56
N ALA A 22 -26.82 -9.22 36.67
CA ALA A 22 -26.56 -10.26 35.67
C ALA A 22 -27.00 -9.83 34.26
N ASP A 23 -28.10 -9.08 34.18
CA ASP A 23 -28.65 -8.56 32.94
C ASP A 23 -27.75 -7.51 32.28
N SER A 24 -26.90 -6.81 33.02
CA SER A 24 -25.99 -5.80 32.44
C SER A 24 -24.84 -6.42 31.63
N ALA A 25 -24.31 -7.57 32.03
CA ALA A 25 -23.29 -8.29 31.28
C ALA A 25 -23.88 -8.95 30.02
N ALA A 26 -25.08 -9.50 30.14
CA ALA A 26 -25.82 -10.05 29.01
C ALA A 26 -26.23 -8.96 28.01
N ALA A 27 -26.62 -7.77 28.47
CA ALA A 27 -26.94 -6.61 27.63
C ALA A 27 -25.72 -6.14 26.82
N GLU A 28 -24.56 -6.04 27.46
CA GLU A 28 -23.29 -5.69 26.80
C GLU A 28 -22.93 -6.67 25.68
N GLN A 29 -23.09 -7.97 25.94
CA GLN A 29 -22.82 -9.01 24.94
C GLN A 29 -23.77 -8.92 23.75
N THR A 30 -25.07 -8.73 24.00
CA THR A 30 -26.09 -8.57 22.96
C THR A 30 -25.83 -7.34 22.09
N GLY A 31 -25.41 -6.24 22.70
CA GLY A 31 -25.03 -5.04 21.97
C GLY A 31 -23.83 -5.27 21.04
N ARG A 32 -22.79 -5.97 21.52
CA ARG A 32 -21.61 -6.32 20.70
C ARG A 32 -21.92 -7.27 19.54
N GLN A 33 -22.98 -8.06 19.66
CA GLN A 33 -23.50 -8.92 18.59
C GLN A 33 -24.33 -8.14 17.55
N GLY A 34 -24.46 -6.81 17.69
CA GLY A 34 -25.15 -5.94 16.74
C GLY A 34 -26.63 -5.72 17.04
N ASN A 35 -27.17 -6.27 18.14
CA ASN A 35 -28.58 -6.07 18.51
C ASN A 35 -28.74 -4.95 19.55
N ALA A 36 -28.63 -3.70 19.10
CA ALA A 36 -28.68 -2.52 19.97
C ALA A 36 -30.05 -2.30 20.66
N ALA A 37 -31.16 -2.64 19.99
CA ALA A 37 -32.50 -2.48 20.56
C ALA A 37 -32.75 -3.44 21.73
N GLU A 38 -32.31 -4.69 21.60
CA GLU A 38 -32.40 -5.67 22.68
C GLU A 38 -31.44 -5.32 23.82
N ALA A 39 -30.23 -4.83 23.52
CA ALA A 39 -29.30 -4.34 24.53
C ALA A 39 -29.89 -3.19 25.34
N ALA A 40 -30.53 -2.20 24.68
CA ALA A 40 -31.20 -1.10 25.36
C ALA A 40 -32.30 -1.62 26.32
N SER A 41 -33.17 -2.53 25.87
CA SER A 41 -34.22 -3.11 26.71
C SER A 41 -33.68 -3.86 27.93
N ARG A 42 -32.60 -4.62 27.77
CA ARG A 42 -31.93 -5.31 28.89
C ARG A 42 -31.26 -4.32 29.85
N TYR A 43 -30.68 -3.24 29.34
CA TYR A 43 -30.15 -2.17 30.18
C TYR A 43 -31.25 -1.39 30.92
N GLU A 44 -32.45 -1.23 30.37
CA GLU A 44 -33.61 -0.67 31.08
C GLU A 44 -33.98 -1.52 32.30
N ALA A 45 -34.04 -2.85 32.12
CA ALA A 45 -34.27 -3.79 33.21
C ALA A 45 -33.15 -3.73 34.27
N ALA A 46 -31.89 -3.69 33.84
CA ALA A 46 -30.74 -3.58 34.73
C ALA A 46 -30.72 -2.26 35.53
N VAL A 47 -31.17 -1.14 34.94
CA VAL A 47 -31.35 0.12 35.68
C VAL A 47 -32.44 -0.02 36.73
N ALA A 48 -33.58 -0.64 36.40
CA ALA A 48 -34.66 -0.84 37.37
C ALA A 48 -34.22 -1.71 38.56
N GLU A 49 -33.41 -2.75 38.30
CA GLU A 49 -32.81 -3.58 39.34
C GLU A 49 -31.82 -2.78 40.20
N ALA A 50 -30.87 -2.07 39.57
CA ALA A 50 -29.89 -1.26 40.28
C ALA A 50 -30.52 -0.14 41.11
N VAL A 51 -31.62 0.46 40.64
CA VAL A 51 -32.39 1.46 41.41
C VAL A 51 -33.02 0.84 42.65
N ARG A 52 -33.52 -0.41 42.58
CA ARG A 52 -34.08 -1.11 43.75
C ARG A 52 -33.01 -1.52 44.76
N GLU A 53 -31.84 -1.93 44.27
CA GLU A 53 -30.77 -2.47 45.11
C GLU A 53 -29.88 -1.37 45.72
N PHE A 54 -29.43 -0.43 44.89
CA PHE A 54 -28.44 0.60 45.26
C PHE A 54 -29.05 2.00 45.36
N GLY A 55 -30.26 2.20 44.83
CA GLY A 55 -30.90 3.51 44.74
C GLY A 55 -30.59 4.24 43.43
N PRO A 56 -31.36 5.30 43.10
CA PRO A 56 -31.27 5.99 41.81
C PRO A 56 -30.00 6.84 41.63
N GLU A 57 -29.36 7.24 42.72
CA GLU A 57 -28.18 8.13 42.72
C GLU A 57 -26.86 7.40 43.01
N ALA A 58 -26.90 6.08 43.22
CA ALA A 58 -25.69 5.29 43.43
C ALA A 58 -24.79 5.29 42.19
N VAL A 59 -23.47 5.27 42.40
CA VAL A 59 -22.47 5.35 41.33
C VAL A 59 -22.62 4.18 40.36
N GLU A 60 -22.97 2.99 40.86
CA GLU A 60 -23.28 1.79 40.10
C GLU A 60 -24.49 2.01 39.18
N THR A 61 -25.57 2.59 39.71
CA THR A 61 -26.78 2.93 38.94
C THR A 61 -26.49 3.97 37.86
N LEU A 62 -25.67 4.99 38.15
CA LEU A 62 -25.26 6.00 37.17
C LEU A 62 -24.35 5.40 36.07
N ALA A 63 -23.57 4.37 36.36
CA ALA A 63 -22.78 3.66 35.36
C ALA A 63 -23.66 2.84 34.41
N ILE A 64 -24.71 2.18 34.92
CA ILE A 64 -25.65 1.40 34.10
C ILE A 64 -26.54 2.34 33.27
N ARG A 65 -27.00 3.46 33.83
CA ARG A 65 -27.75 4.51 33.10
C ARG A 65 -26.96 5.08 31.91
N HIS A 66 -25.64 5.16 32.03
CA HIS A 66 -24.77 5.56 30.91
C HIS A 66 -24.85 4.56 29.75
N GLN A 67 -24.77 3.27 30.06
CA GLN A 67 -24.86 2.22 29.04
C GLN A 67 -26.24 2.18 28.40
N LEU A 68 -27.31 2.33 29.21
CA LEU A 68 -28.66 2.48 28.70
C LEU A 68 -28.75 3.63 27.69
N ALA A 69 -28.29 4.83 28.04
CA ALA A 69 -28.33 5.99 27.16
C ALA A 69 -27.56 5.75 25.84
N HIS A 70 -26.39 5.11 25.92
CA HIS A 70 -25.59 4.75 24.74
C HIS A 70 -26.32 3.77 23.82
N TRP A 71 -26.79 2.63 24.36
CA TRP A 71 -27.46 1.60 23.55
C TRP A 71 -28.83 2.04 23.03
N THR A 72 -29.53 2.91 23.75
CA THR A 72 -30.73 3.58 23.23
C THR A 72 -30.42 4.40 21.98
N GLY A 73 -29.34 5.17 22.00
CA GLY A 73 -28.92 5.92 20.80
C GLY A 73 -28.53 5.00 19.64
N GLU A 74 -27.73 3.97 19.90
CA GLU A 74 -27.30 2.99 18.88
C GLU A 74 -28.47 2.17 18.30
N SER A 75 -29.58 2.04 19.05
CA SER A 75 -30.83 1.46 18.54
C SER A 75 -31.58 2.33 17.53
N GLY A 76 -31.03 3.49 17.17
CA GLY A 76 -31.65 4.45 16.23
C GLY A 76 -32.55 5.48 16.90
N ARG A 77 -32.44 5.66 18.23
CA ARG A 77 -33.24 6.63 19.01
C ARG A 77 -32.35 7.73 19.63
N PRO A 78 -31.76 8.63 18.82
CA PRO A 78 -30.79 9.62 19.30
C PRO A 78 -31.41 10.71 20.19
N GLU A 79 -32.69 11.07 20.01
CA GLU A 79 -33.38 12.05 20.86
C GLU A 79 -33.63 11.50 22.28
N ASP A 80 -34.02 10.23 22.40
CA ASP A 80 -34.16 9.56 23.70
C ASP A 80 -32.80 9.48 24.41
N ALA A 81 -31.73 9.19 23.67
CA ALA A 81 -30.37 9.18 24.21
C ALA A 81 -29.93 10.56 24.71
N LEU A 82 -30.27 11.64 23.99
CA LEU A 82 -30.00 13.01 24.42
C LEU A 82 -30.67 13.33 25.76
N GLU A 83 -31.94 12.96 25.92
CA GLU A 83 -32.66 13.18 27.17
C GLU A 83 -32.03 12.39 28.34
N LEU A 84 -31.68 11.12 28.09
CA LEU A 84 -31.02 10.28 29.09
C LEU A 84 -29.64 10.80 29.47
N PHE A 85 -28.82 11.22 28.51
CA PHE A 85 -27.50 11.80 28.79
C PHE A 85 -27.58 13.17 29.46
N ALA A 86 -28.58 14.00 29.14
CA ALA A 86 -28.78 15.29 29.80
C ALA A 86 -29.13 15.12 31.29
N ARG A 87 -30.06 14.20 31.59
CA ARG A 87 -30.42 13.85 32.99
C ARG A 87 -29.23 13.24 33.74
N LEU A 88 -28.53 12.29 33.10
CA LEU A 88 -27.35 11.65 33.68
C LEU A 88 -26.23 12.67 33.98
N LEU A 89 -26.00 13.61 33.08
CA LEU A 89 -25.01 14.66 33.27
C LEU A 89 -25.38 15.55 34.46
N ALA A 90 -26.63 15.99 34.56
CA ALA A 90 -27.09 16.82 35.67
C ALA A 90 -26.89 16.10 37.03
N ASP A 91 -27.23 14.81 37.10
CA ASP A 91 -27.00 13.99 38.30
C ASP A 91 -25.51 13.83 38.62
N ARG A 92 -24.66 13.54 37.62
CA ARG A 92 -23.21 13.41 37.82
C ARG A 92 -22.54 14.72 38.23
N GLU A 93 -22.95 15.84 37.65
CA GLU A 93 -22.43 17.16 38.03
C GLU A 93 -22.82 17.53 39.46
N ARG A 94 -24.05 17.23 39.88
CA ARG A 94 -24.53 17.48 41.25
C ARG A 94 -23.85 16.57 42.28
N LEU A 95 -23.69 15.28 41.97
CA LEU A 95 -23.23 14.25 42.92
C LEU A 95 -21.70 14.11 42.95
N GLN A 96 -21.06 14.14 41.79
CA GLN A 96 -19.61 13.89 41.63
C GLN A 96 -18.83 15.17 41.31
N GLY A 97 -19.51 16.24 40.89
CA GLY A 97 -18.91 17.51 40.51
C GLY A 97 -18.66 17.63 39.00
N PRO A 98 -18.48 18.88 38.49
CA PRO A 98 -18.39 19.15 37.06
C PRO A 98 -17.08 18.67 36.42
N HIS A 99 -15.99 18.52 37.19
CA HIS A 99 -14.70 18.05 36.68
C HIS A 99 -14.45 16.57 36.93
N HIS A 100 -15.45 15.84 37.45
CA HIS A 100 -15.32 14.40 37.62
C HIS A 100 -15.19 13.72 36.24
N PRO A 101 -14.32 12.70 36.08
CA PRO A 101 -14.11 12.05 34.78
C PRO A 101 -15.40 11.51 34.14
N ASP A 102 -16.32 11.00 34.95
CA ASP A 102 -17.63 10.51 34.46
C ASP A 102 -18.58 11.66 34.04
N SER A 103 -18.44 12.85 34.63
CA SER A 103 -19.17 14.06 34.22
C SER A 103 -18.61 14.61 32.91
N GLU A 104 -17.28 14.62 32.75
CA GLU A 104 -16.64 14.98 31.47
C GLU A 104 -17.02 14.01 30.35
N LEU A 105 -17.04 12.70 30.64
CA LEU A 105 -17.48 11.68 29.70
C LEU A 105 -18.97 11.86 29.34
N ALA A 106 -19.84 12.16 30.31
CA ALA A 106 -21.25 12.42 30.04
C ALA A 106 -21.45 13.67 29.15
N ARG A 107 -20.67 14.74 29.35
CA ARG A 107 -20.68 15.91 28.42
C ARG A 107 -20.24 15.54 27.01
N HIS A 108 -19.17 14.76 26.89
CA HIS A 108 -18.69 14.30 25.59
C HIS A 108 -19.77 13.48 24.87
N GLN A 109 -20.37 12.51 25.57
CA GLN A 109 -21.43 11.68 24.98
C GLN A 109 -22.66 12.50 24.60
N LEU A 110 -23.05 13.44 25.45
CA LEU A 110 -24.15 14.36 25.13
C LEU A 110 -23.87 15.14 23.84
N ALA A 111 -22.67 15.72 23.70
CA ALA A 111 -22.26 16.43 22.48
C ALA A 111 -22.24 15.52 21.23
N HIS A 112 -21.77 14.28 21.37
CA HIS A 112 -21.78 13.27 20.31
C HIS A 112 -23.21 12.95 19.84
N TRP A 113 -24.14 12.72 20.78
CA TRP A 113 -25.53 12.40 20.44
C TRP A 113 -26.30 13.59 19.85
N TYR A 114 -25.91 14.83 20.14
CA TYR A 114 -26.42 16.00 19.40
C TYR A 114 -26.06 15.90 17.92
N GLY A 115 -24.82 15.52 17.61
CA GLY A 115 -24.38 15.31 16.24
C GLY A 115 -25.11 14.15 15.57
N ARG A 116 -25.29 13.01 16.26
CA ARG A 116 -26.03 11.85 15.74
C ARG A 116 -27.53 12.12 15.53
N ALA A 117 -28.12 13.07 16.26
CA ALA A 117 -29.47 13.57 16.02
C ALA A 117 -29.56 14.56 14.84
N GLY A 118 -28.45 14.83 14.14
CA GLY A 118 -28.40 15.81 13.04
C GLY A 118 -28.25 17.26 13.49
N ARG A 119 -28.07 17.52 14.79
CA ARG A 119 -27.92 18.85 15.38
C ARG A 119 -26.45 19.26 15.41
N PHE A 120 -25.82 19.28 14.24
CA PHE A 120 -24.36 19.42 14.10
C PHE A 120 -23.78 20.70 14.70
N GLN A 121 -24.43 21.85 14.48
CA GLN A 121 -23.99 23.14 15.02
C GLN A 121 -24.00 23.14 16.57
N GLU A 122 -24.96 22.46 17.16
CA GLU A 122 -25.08 22.31 18.60
C GLU A 122 -24.05 21.35 19.20
N ALA A 123 -23.64 20.33 18.45
CA ALA A 123 -22.51 19.48 18.81
C ALA A 123 -21.20 20.28 18.77
N VAL A 124 -20.94 21.01 17.68
CA VAL A 124 -19.77 21.88 17.52
C VAL A 124 -19.65 22.88 18.66
N GLN A 125 -20.73 23.59 19.01
CA GLN A 125 -20.73 24.54 20.12
C GLN A 125 -20.35 23.90 21.45
N ARG A 126 -20.86 22.69 21.73
CA ARG A 126 -20.55 21.96 22.98
C ARG A 126 -19.09 21.51 23.02
N TYR A 127 -18.56 20.98 21.92
CA TYR A 127 -17.15 20.62 21.83
C TYR A 127 -16.23 21.84 21.95
N GLU A 128 -16.60 23.00 21.40
CA GLU A 128 -15.87 24.26 21.58
C GLU A 128 -15.88 24.74 23.03
N ILE A 129 -17.01 24.63 23.74
CA ILE A 129 -17.06 24.95 25.18
C ILE A 129 -16.10 24.05 25.96
N MET A 130 -16.13 22.74 25.71
CA MET A 130 -15.22 21.79 26.35
C MET A 130 -13.75 22.09 26.01
N ARG A 131 -13.46 22.47 24.76
CA ARG A 131 -12.12 22.84 24.31
C ARG A 131 -11.59 24.04 25.09
N ARG A 132 -12.39 25.09 25.23
CA ARG A 132 -12.02 26.30 25.99
C ARG A 132 -11.72 25.97 27.45
N VAL A 133 -12.53 25.11 28.08
CA VAL A 133 -12.28 24.65 29.45
C VAL A 133 -10.97 23.87 29.54
N ALA A 134 -10.68 22.98 28.58
CA ALA A 134 -9.42 22.24 28.53
C ALA A 134 -8.20 23.17 28.38
N VAL A 135 -8.30 24.21 27.54
CA VAL A 135 -7.25 25.23 27.40
C VAL A 135 -7.04 26.01 28.70
N GLN A 136 -8.11 26.45 29.36
CA GLN A 136 -8.03 27.16 30.65
C GLN A 136 -7.40 26.32 31.76
N GLN A 137 -7.54 24.99 31.68
CA GLN A 137 -6.97 24.05 32.62
C GLN A 137 -5.56 23.58 32.24
N GLY A 138 -4.97 24.10 31.16
CA GLY A 138 -3.64 23.70 30.70
C GLY A 138 -3.56 22.25 30.23
N ARG A 139 -4.62 21.74 29.60
CA ARG A 139 -4.70 20.37 29.04
C ARG A 139 -4.64 20.40 27.50
N PRO A 140 -3.47 20.67 26.89
CA PRO A 140 -3.33 20.86 25.44
C PRO A 140 -3.75 19.62 24.62
N ASP A 141 -3.39 18.41 25.07
CA ASP A 141 -3.80 17.16 24.40
C ASP A 141 -5.32 16.99 24.32
N THR A 142 -6.01 17.39 25.40
CA THR A 142 -7.47 17.32 25.47
C THR A 142 -8.09 18.39 24.56
N ALA A 143 -7.54 19.60 24.56
CA ALA A 143 -8.00 20.67 23.67
C ALA A 143 -7.83 20.29 22.19
N LEU A 144 -6.68 19.74 21.81
CA LEU A 144 -6.40 19.26 20.45
C LEU A 144 -7.30 18.07 20.06
N SER A 145 -7.51 17.11 20.96
CA SER A 145 -8.46 16.01 20.72
C SER A 145 -9.89 16.53 20.49
N LEU A 146 -10.31 17.57 21.20
CA LEU A 146 -11.62 18.20 21.02
C LEU A 146 -11.71 18.99 19.71
N MET A 147 -10.61 19.53 19.19
CA MET A 147 -10.57 20.14 17.85
C MET A 147 -10.83 19.12 16.74
N CYS A 148 -10.40 17.86 16.90
CA CYS A 148 -10.79 16.79 15.97
C CYS A 148 -12.32 16.61 15.91
N GLU A 149 -12.98 16.58 17.07
CA GLU A 149 -14.44 16.43 17.14
C GLU A 149 -15.15 17.66 16.55
N VAL A 150 -14.65 18.87 16.81
CA VAL A 150 -15.18 20.11 16.20
C VAL A 150 -15.10 20.05 14.68
N GLY A 151 -13.91 19.74 14.13
CA GLY A 151 -13.71 19.66 12.67
C GLY A 151 -14.57 18.57 12.02
N TYR A 152 -14.70 17.41 12.67
CA TYR A 152 -15.56 16.33 12.20
C TYR A 152 -17.03 16.77 12.09
N TRP A 153 -17.59 17.37 13.15
CA TRP A 153 -19.00 17.79 13.12
C TRP A 153 -19.26 19.01 12.23
N GLN A 154 -18.28 19.89 12.03
CA GLN A 154 -18.34 20.95 11.01
C GLN A 154 -18.42 20.37 9.60
N GLN A 155 -17.63 19.33 9.31
CA GLN A 155 -17.69 18.62 8.03
C GLN A 155 -19.05 17.94 7.82
N GLN A 156 -19.59 17.27 8.84
CA GLN A 156 -20.94 16.67 8.76
C GLN A 156 -22.04 17.73 8.58
N ALA A 157 -21.84 18.95 9.07
CA ALA A 157 -22.72 20.08 8.82
C ALA A 157 -22.61 20.66 7.39
N GLY A 158 -21.68 20.17 6.57
CA GLY A 158 -21.37 20.70 5.24
C GLY A 158 -20.49 21.96 5.25
N ASP A 159 -19.98 22.39 6.42
CA ASP A 159 -19.06 23.53 6.54
C ASP A 159 -17.60 23.07 6.45
N THR A 160 -17.25 22.58 5.27
CA THR A 160 -15.91 22.07 4.91
C THR A 160 -14.82 23.12 5.13
N ALA A 161 -15.13 24.40 4.89
CA ALA A 161 -14.19 25.49 5.09
C ALA A 161 -13.89 25.75 6.58
N ALA A 162 -14.90 25.67 7.46
CA ALA A 162 -14.66 25.74 8.90
C ALA A 162 -13.87 24.54 9.41
N ALA A 163 -14.22 23.33 8.96
CA ALA A 163 -13.50 22.10 9.32
C ALA A 163 -12.03 22.17 8.91
N LEU A 164 -11.72 22.67 7.70
CA LEU A 164 -10.36 22.83 7.22
C LEU A 164 -9.55 23.83 8.05
N ARG A 165 -10.15 24.97 8.42
CA ARG A 165 -9.53 25.94 9.34
C ARG A 165 -9.25 25.32 10.71
N THR A 166 -10.20 24.56 11.25
CA THR A 166 -10.03 23.88 12.54
C THR A 166 -8.92 22.83 12.49
N PHE A 167 -8.82 22.02 11.42
CA PHE A 167 -7.74 21.05 11.28
C PHE A 167 -6.36 21.70 11.02
N ALA A 168 -6.32 22.81 10.28
CA ALA A 168 -5.09 23.59 10.09
C ALA A 168 -4.58 24.20 11.40
N GLU A 169 -5.49 24.77 12.20
CA GLU A 169 -5.18 25.30 13.53
C GLU A 169 -4.72 24.17 14.46
N MET A 170 -5.40 23.03 14.45
CA MET A 170 -5.03 21.85 15.24
C MET A 170 -3.63 21.36 14.86
N LEU A 171 -3.31 21.27 13.57
CA LEU A 171 -1.99 20.82 13.10
C LEU A 171 -0.89 21.77 13.58
N ARG A 172 -1.11 23.07 13.44
CA ARG A 172 -0.15 24.09 13.88
C ARG A 172 0.08 24.02 15.39
N SER A 173 -0.99 23.97 16.19
CA SER A 173 -0.90 23.89 17.65
C SER A 173 -0.28 22.59 18.11
N ALA A 174 -0.62 21.45 17.50
CA ALA A 174 -0.03 20.15 17.84
C ALA A 174 1.48 20.10 17.52
N GLN A 175 1.91 20.68 16.39
CA GLN A 175 3.33 20.80 16.05
C GLN A 175 4.11 21.66 17.05
N GLN A 176 3.52 22.76 17.51
CA GLN A 176 4.16 23.69 18.44
C GLN A 176 4.22 23.16 19.87
N GLU A 177 3.14 22.57 20.36
CA GLU A 177 3.00 22.18 21.77
C GLU A 177 3.47 20.75 22.04
N LEU A 178 3.27 19.83 21.09
CA LEU A 178 3.52 18.39 21.27
C LEU A 178 4.65 17.86 20.38
N GLY A 179 5.03 18.61 19.34
CA GLY A 179 6.09 18.26 18.40
C GLY A 179 5.63 17.50 17.15
N PRO A 180 6.49 17.38 16.14
CA PRO A 180 6.13 16.89 14.80
C PRO A 180 5.83 15.39 14.71
N THR A 181 6.31 14.59 15.68
CA THR A 181 6.20 13.13 15.75
C THR A 181 5.08 12.65 16.69
N HIS A 182 4.38 13.57 17.35
CA HIS A 182 3.31 13.24 18.28
C HIS A 182 2.06 12.70 17.54
N GLU A 183 1.36 11.74 18.14
CA GLU A 183 0.18 11.07 17.54
C GLU A 183 -0.89 12.07 17.07
N LEU A 184 -1.23 13.05 17.92
CA LEU A 184 -2.20 14.11 17.59
C LEU A 184 -1.74 15.00 16.43
N THR A 185 -0.44 15.19 16.25
CA THR A 185 0.13 15.93 15.10
C THR A 185 -0.05 15.13 13.81
N GLY A 186 0.11 13.81 13.87
CA GLY A 186 -0.19 12.89 12.76
C GLY A 186 -1.68 12.91 12.39
N ILE A 187 -2.56 12.80 13.39
CA ILE A 187 -4.01 12.85 13.20
C ILE A 187 -4.44 14.19 12.57
N ALA A 188 -3.94 15.31 13.09
CA ALA A 188 -4.25 16.63 12.53
C ALA A 188 -3.77 16.78 11.07
N ARG A 189 -2.58 16.25 10.76
CA ARG A 189 -2.01 16.25 9.40
C ARG A 189 -2.87 15.43 8.44
N GLN A 190 -3.28 14.24 8.87
CA GLN A 190 -4.14 13.37 8.09
C GLN A 190 -5.51 14.02 7.84
N ARG A 191 -6.17 14.52 8.87
CA ARG A 191 -7.50 15.17 8.75
C ARG A 191 -7.46 16.42 7.88
N TYR A 192 -6.41 17.21 8.00
CA TYR A 192 -6.18 18.36 7.12
C TYR A 192 -5.99 17.92 5.66
N ALA A 193 -5.17 16.89 5.42
CA ALA A 193 -4.89 16.39 4.07
C ALA A 193 -6.11 15.74 3.40
N GLU A 194 -6.87 14.91 4.13
CA GLU A 194 -8.12 14.30 3.66
C GLU A 194 -9.11 15.37 3.19
N LEU A 195 -9.34 16.38 4.04
CA LEU A 195 -10.32 17.43 3.75
C LEU A 195 -9.84 18.43 2.69
N ALA A 196 -8.54 18.72 2.65
CA ALA A 196 -7.95 19.56 1.59
C ALA A 196 -7.99 18.87 0.22
N GLY A 197 -7.90 17.54 0.17
CA GLY A 197 -7.99 16.75 -1.05
C GLY A 197 -9.40 16.61 -1.62
N ASP A 198 -10.44 16.70 -0.77
CA ASP A 198 -11.86 16.48 -1.13
C ASP A 198 -12.62 17.71 -1.64
N LEU A 199 -12.00 18.90 -1.74
CA LEU A 199 -12.65 20.12 -2.22
C LEU A 199 -12.77 20.18 -3.76
N PRO A 200 -13.98 20.34 -4.35
CA PRO A 200 -14.17 20.33 -5.81
C PRO A 200 -13.49 21.49 -6.55
N PHE A 201 -13.11 22.55 -5.84
CA PHE A 201 -12.20 23.61 -6.28
C PHE A 201 -11.57 24.20 -5.02
N GLY A 202 -10.28 23.93 -4.78
CA GLY A 202 -9.63 24.46 -3.57
C GLY A 202 -8.25 23.90 -3.23
N ASN A 203 -7.30 23.91 -4.16
CA ASN A 203 -5.98 24.39 -3.74
C ASN A 203 -6.25 25.82 -3.26
N GLU A 204 -6.36 26.06 -1.96
CA GLU A 204 -6.23 27.42 -1.45
C GLU A 204 -4.78 27.83 -1.69
N GLY A 205 -4.53 28.31 -2.92
CA GLY A 205 -3.94 29.62 -3.23
C GLY A 205 -2.78 30.09 -2.38
N GLY A 206 -2.00 29.18 -1.83
CA GLY A 206 -0.95 29.45 -0.87
C GLY A 206 0.42 28.98 -1.34
N HIS A 207 1.44 29.55 -0.71
CA HIS A 207 2.85 29.26 -0.98
C HIS A 207 3.16 27.75 -0.91
N ASP A 208 2.49 27.01 -0.02
CA ASP A 208 2.78 25.60 0.26
C ASP A 208 2.33 24.65 -0.86
N GLY A 209 1.21 24.96 -1.54
CA GLY A 209 0.78 24.20 -2.73
C GLY A 209 1.74 24.39 -3.91
N LEU A 210 2.35 25.58 -4.00
CA LEU A 210 3.32 25.92 -5.05
C LEU A 210 4.66 25.21 -4.80
N GLN A 211 5.09 25.07 -3.54
CA GLN A 211 6.29 24.31 -3.14
C GLN A 211 6.18 22.82 -3.48
N ASN A 212 5.01 22.21 -3.25
CA ASN A 212 4.79 20.80 -3.59
C ASN A 212 4.86 20.56 -5.10
N LEU A 213 4.29 21.47 -5.90
CA LEU A 213 4.40 21.41 -7.36
C LEU A 213 5.85 21.59 -7.82
N ILE A 214 6.61 22.52 -7.23
CA ILE A 214 8.04 22.72 -7.56
C ILE A 214 8.85 21.46 -7.26
N ALA A 215 8.62 20.81 -6.12
CA ALA A 215 9.30 19.57 -5.75
C ALA A 215 9.01 18.44 -6.75
N ALA A 216 7.73 18.24 -7.10
CA ALA A 216 7.34 17.25 -8.10
C ALA A 216 7.93 17.54 -9.50
N ALA A 217 8.00 18.81 -9.91
CA ALA A 217 8.62 19.19 -11.18
C ALA A 217 10.13 18.88 -11.21
N ALA A 218 10.82 19.14 -10.09
CA ALA A 218 12.26 18.90 -9.95
C ALA A 218 12.60 17.40 -9.95
N GLU A 219 11.78 16.57 -9.32
CA GLU A 219 11.93 15.10 -9.37
C GLU A 219 11.76 14.57 -10.80
N MET A 220 10.78 15.11 -11.55
CA MET A 220 10.59 14.76 -12.96
C MET A 220 11.79 15.19 -13.82
N GLU A 221 12.35 16.39 -13.60
CA GLU A 221 13.58 16.84 -14.27
C GLU A 221 14.78 15.93 -13.93
N ALA A 222 14.92 15.53 -12.67
CA ALA A 222 15.98 14.61 -12.23
C ALA A 222 15.86 13.21 -12.85
N SER A 223 14.64 12.75 -13.12
CA SER A 223 14.37 11.48 -13.81
C SER A 223 14.53 11.55 -15.34
N GLY A 224 14.77 12.74 -15.90
CA GLY A 224 14.91 12.96 -17.35
C GLY A 224 13.58 13.12 -18.11
N ASP A 225 12.42 13.16 -17.43
CA ASP A 225 11.12 13.41 -18.06
C ASP A 225 10.85 14.93 -18.20
N PHE A 226 11.65 15.57 -19.06
CA PHE A 226 11.61 17.01 -19.28
C PHE A 226 10.27 17.52 -19.82
N ARG A 227 9.52 16.68 -20.56
CA ARG A 227 8.20 17.04 -21.11
C ARG A 227 7.13 17.13 -20.03
N ARG A 228 7.11 16.20 -19.07
CA ARG A 228 6.19 16.29 -17.93
C ARG A 228 6.60 17.43 -16.99
N ALA A 229 7.89 17.57 -16.71
CA ALA A 229 8.41 18.67 -15.90
C ALA A 229 8.03 20.04 -16.49
N GLY A 230 8.17 20.24 -17.81
CA GLY A 230 7.80 21.48 -18.50
C GLY A 230 6.32 21.85 -18.33
N ARG A 231 5.40 20.88 -18.43
CA ARG A 231 3.96 21.13 -18.18
C ARG A 231 3.69 21.55 -16.74
N LEU A 232 4.34 20.91 -15.78
CA LEU A 232 4.18 21.24 -14.36
C LEU A 232 4.75 22.64 -14.05
N TYR A 233 5.91 23.00 -14.61
CA TYR A 233 6.45 24.36 -14.53
C TYR A 233 5.53 25.41 -15.17
N GLY A 234 4.84 25.08 -16.26
CA GLY A 234 3.81 25.94 -16.84
C GLY A 234 2.64 26.20 -15.89
N GLN A 235 2.18 25.18 -15.17
CA GLN A 235 1.13 25.32 -14.15
C GLN A 235 1.62 26.16 -12.95
N ILE A 236 2.84 25.90 -12.46
CA ILE A 236 3.48 26.67 -11.39
C ILE A 236 3.62 28.14 -11.81
N ALA A 237 4.00 28.41 -13.04
CA ALA A 237 4.15 29.78 -13.55
C ALA A 237 2.81 30.51 -13.66
N ALA A 238 1.75 29.83 -14.12
CA ALA A 238 0.40 30.39 -14.15
C ALA A 238 -0.13 30.68 -12.73
N GLN A 239 0.10 29.78 -11.79
CA GLN A 239 -0.31 29.97 -10.39
C GLN A 239 0.54 31.06 -9.69
N SER A 240 1.84 31.14 -9.99
CA SER A 240 2.72 32.19 -9.47
C SER A 240 2.31 33.57 -9.98
N ASP A 241 1.91 33.67 -11.24
CA ASP A 241 1.38 34.90 -11.83
C ASP A 241 0.11 35.36 -11.10
N GLN A 242 -0.81 34.44 -10.81
CA GLN A 242 -2.03 34.73 -10.06
C GLN A 242 -1.76 35.15 -8.60
N LEU A 243 -0.79 34.53 -7.93
CA LEU A 243 -0.51 34.74 -6.51
C LEU A 243 0.42 35.91 -6.22
N TYR A 244 1.47 36.08 -7.01
CA TYR A 244 2.54 37.06 -6.78
C TYR A 244 2.58 38.16 -7.83
N GLY A 245 1.82 38.02 -8.92
CA GLY A 245 1.82 38.92 -10.06
C GLY A 245 2.90 38.61 -11.09
N ARG A 246 2.65 39.03 -12.33
CA ARG A 246 3.50 38.76 -13.49
C ARG A 246 4.91 39.35 -13.40
N ALA A 247 5.07 40.44 -12.64
CA ALA A 247 6.36 41.08 -12.41
C ALA A 247 7.15 40.46 -11.24
N SER A 248 6.63 39.44 -10.55
CA SER A 248 7.33 38.86 -9.40
C SER A 248 8.55 38.03 -9.80
N SER A 249 9.55 37.97 -8.92
CA SER A 249 10.73 37.11 -9.13
C SER A 249 10.37 35.62 -9.15
N GLN A 250 9.33 35.22 -8.42
CA GLN A 250 8.83 33.85 -8.34
C GLN A 250 8.22 33.42 -9.68
N THR A 251 7.40 34.27 -10.28
CA THR A 251 6.81 34.04 -11.61
C THR A 251 7.90 33.96 -12.67
N LEU A 252 8.89 34.87 -12.63
CA LEU A 252 10.03 34.84 -13.55
C LEU A 252 10.83 33.53 -13.43
N SER A 253 11.14 33.10 -12.19
CA SER A 253 11.88 31.87 -11.93
C SER A 253 11.17 30.63 -12.49
N ALA A 254 9.85 30.53 -12.26
CA ALA A 254 9.04 29.43 -12.79
C ALA A 254 8.99 29.41 -14.33
N ARG A 255 8.90 30.58 -14.97
CA ARG A 255 8.93 30.71 -16.44
C ARG A 255 10.30 30.32 -17.03
N VAL A 256 11.40 30.67 -16.34
CA VAL A 256 12.75 30.26 -16.75
C VAL A 256 12.92 28.74 -16.64
N ALA A 257 12.42 28.13 -15.55
CA ALA A 257 12.44 26.68 -15.38
C ALA A 257 11.62 25.96 -16.47
N GLN A 258 10.44 26.50 -16.81
CA GLN A 258 9.62 26.03 -17.93
C GLN A 258 10.37 26.08 -19.26
N ALA A 259 11.00 27.22 -19.59
CA ALA A 259 11.76 27.40 -20.82
C ALA A 259 12.94 26.42 -20.90
N LYS A 260 13.67 26.23 -19.80
CA LYS A 260 14.79 25.29 -19.71
C LYS A 260 14.34 23.84 -19.90
N ALA A 261 13.22 23.45 -19.27
CA ALA A 261 12.65 22.12 -19.45
C ALA A 261 12.25 21.85 -20.90
N ALA A 262 11.65 22.83 -21.59
CA ALA A 262 11.31 22.72 -23.02
C ALA A 262 12.55 22.60 -23.92
N VAL A 263 13.65 23.32 -23.61
CA VAL A 263 14.94 23.14 -24.32
C VAL A 263 15.49 21.72 -24.12
N ASN A 264 15.50 21.23 -22.88
CA ASN A 264 15.99 19.89 -22.56
C ASN A 264 15.11 18.77 -23.16
N ALA A 265 13.82 19.04 -23.36
CA ALA A 265 12.89 18.16 -24.06
C ALA A 265 13.10 18.14 -25.60
N GLY A 266 13.89 19.06 -26.15
CA GLY A 266 14.06 19.23 -27.60
C GLY A 266 12.86 19.88 -28.30
N GLU A 267 11.96 20.50 -27.54
CA GLU A 267 10.74 21.15 -28.05
C GLU A 267 11.05 22.63 -28.39
N HIS A 268 11.86 22.85 -29.43
CA HIS A 268 12.40 24.17 -29.76
C HIS A 268 11.34 25.26 -30.02
N ALA A 269 10.17 24.89 -30.54
CA ALA A 269 9.05 25.84 -30.74
C ALA A 269 8.46 26.31 -29.40
N GLU A 270 8.13 25.34 -28.52
CA GLU A 270 7.59 25.62 -27.20
C GLU A 270 8.61 26.34 -26.30
N ALA A 271 9.90 26.00 -26.44
CA ALA A 271 10.97 26.70 -25.77
C ALA A 271 11.03 28.19 -26.19
N ALA A 272 10.90 28.49 -27.48
CA ALA A 272 10.88 29.87 -27.97
C ALA A 272 9.69 30.66 -27.41
N ASP A 273 8.49 30.08 -27.37
CA ASP A 273 7.30 30.69 -26.76
C ASP A 273 7.46 30.91 -25.25
N CYS A 274 8.11 29.97 -24.55
CA CYS A 274 8.44 30.13 -23.13
C CYS A 274 9.43 31.27 -22.89
N PHE A 275 10.45 31.42 -23.76
CA PHE A 275 11.37 32.56 -23.68
C PHE A 275 10.69 33.89 -23.97
N ASP A 276 9.69 33.95 -24.86
CA ASP A 276 8.88 35.16 -25.05
C ASP A 276 8.15 35.56 -23.75
N ALA A 277 7.63 34.57 -23.01
CA ALA A 277 7.00 34.82 -21.71
C ALA A 277 8.01 35.28 -20.63
N VAL A 278 9.25 34.78 -20.66
CA VAL A 278 10.35 35.21 -19.78
C VAL A 278 10.74 36.66 -20.05
N LEU A 279 10.96 37.01 -21.33
CA LEU A 279 11.30 38.38 -21.75
C LEU A 279 10.22 39.39 -21.35
N ALA A 280 8.94 39.02 -21.52
CA ALA A 280 7.81 39.85 -21.08
C ALA A 280 7.81 40.08 -19.56
N CYS A 281 8.15 39.07 -18.74
CA CYS A 281 8.26 39.24 -17.29
C CYS A 281 9.44 40.15 -16.91
N MET A 282 10.56 40.06 -17.63
CA MET A 282 11.73 40.91 -17.40
C MET A 282 11.46 42.39 -17.74
N GLU A 283 10.74 42.67 -18.84
CA GLU A 283 10.31 44.03 -19.19
C GLU A 283 9.45 44.65 -18.09
N LEU A 284 8.50 43.89 -17.53
CA LEU A 284 7.66 44.33 -16.42
C LEU A 284 8.47 44.62 -15.14
N GLN A 285 9.66 44.02 -14.99
CA GLN A 285 10.61 44.32 -13.91
C GLN A 285 11.57 45.48 -14.24
N GLY A 286 11.40 46.16 -15.38
CA GLY A 286 12.29 47.22 -15.84
C GLY A 286 13.61 46.74 -16.44
N ARG A 287 13.75 45.44 -16.73
CA ARG A 287 14.92 44.80 -17.35
C ARG A 287 14.64 44.50 -18.83
N GLY A 288 14.32 45.55 -19.58
CA GLY A 288 13.96 45.46 -21.00
C GLY A 288 15.14 45.49 -21.98
N PRO A 289 14.85 45.75 -23.27
CA PRO A 289 15.85 45.84 -24.34
C PRO A 289 17.02 46.77 -23.99
N GLY A 290 18.25 46.35 -24.32
CA GLY A 290 19.49 47.05 -23.97
C GLY A 290 20.17 46.59 -22.69
N THR A 291 19.53 45.75 -21.86
CA THR A 291 20.22 45.04 -20.77
C THR A 291 20.89 43.77 -21.30
N ARG A 292 22.11 43.47 -20.83
CA ARG A 292 22.91 42.33 -21.32
C ARG A 292 22.17 41.00 -21.23
N GLU A 293 21.43 40.77 -20.16
CA GLU A 293 20.70 39.52 -19.90
C GLU A 293 19.50 39.37 -20.84
N TYR A 294 18.77 40.47 -21.11
CA TYR A 294 17.65 40.47 -22.04
C TYR A 294 18.11 40.15 -23.47
N GLU A 295 19.21 40.76 -23.93
CA GLU A 295 19.75 40.50 -25.28
C GLU A 295 20.24 39.05 -25.45
N ILE A 296 20.81 38.43 -24.40
CA ILE A 296 21.22 37.02 -24.43
C ILE A 296 20.01 36.10 -24.58
N LEU A 297 18.97 36.29 -23.76
CA LEU A 297 17.77 35.46 -23.80
C LEU A 297 16.99 35.65 -25.10
N ARG A 298 16.94 36.88 -25.61
CA ARG A 298 16.39 37.18 -26.93
C ARG A 298 17.14 36.47 -28.05
N GLY A 299 18.47 36.47 -28.02
CA GLY A 299 19.29 35.71 -28.98
C GLY A 299 19.01 34.21 -28.94
N GLN A 300 18.94 33.63 -27.74
CA GLN A 300 18.59 32.20 -27.56
C GLN A 300 17.19 31.87 -28.09
N ARG A 301 16.22 32.76 -27.83
CA ARG A 301 14.86 32.62 -28.38
C ARG A 301 14.86 32.65 -29.90
N GLU A 302 15.59 33.57 -30.52
CA GLU A 302 15.70 33.67 -31.99
C GLU A 302 16.37 32.44 -32.60
N GLU A 303 17.39 31.88 -31.95
CA GLU A 303 18.07 30.64 -32.35
C GLU A 303 17.16 29.40 -32.24
N LEU A 304 16.38 29.31 -31.15
CA LEU A 304 15.39 28.24 -30.94
C LEU A 304 14.25 28.33 -31.96
N ALA A 305 13.75 29.52 -32.25
CA ALA A 305 12.73 29.75 -33.28
C ALA A 305 13.25 29.39 -34.69
N HIS A 306 14.55 29.57 -34.95
CA HIS A 306 15.19 29.12 -36.18
C HIS A 306 15.32 27.58 -36.21
N SER A 307 15.71 26.97 -35.10
CA SER A 307 15.88 25.52 -34.94
C SER A 307 14.55 24.75 -35.02
N ALA A 308 13.47 25.34 -34.50
CA ALA A 308 12.10 24.79 -34.58
C ALA A 308 11.58 24.66 -36.02
N ARG A 309 12.18 25.39 -36.97
CA ARG A 309 11.83 25.32 -38.39
C ARG A 309 12.59 24.22 -39.16
N ARG A 310 13.53 23.49 -38.53
CA ARG A 310 14.23 22.36 -39.16
C ARG A 310 13.38 21.09 -39.11
N VAL A 311 13.12 20.50 -40.27
CA VAL A 311 12.43 19.22 -40.41
C VAL A 311 13.30 18.11 -39.79
N THR A 312 12.72 17.32 -38.89
CA THR A 312 13.41 16.19 -38.20
C THR A 312 12.76 14.88 -38.63
N PHE A 313 13.57 13.89 -39.02
CA PHE A 313 13.09 12.56 -39.35
C PHE A 313 13.17 11.65 -38.12
N ARG A 314 12.07 10.99 -37.74
CA ARG A 314 12.03 10.08 -36.59
C ARG A 314 11.74 8.66 -37.06
N ILE A 315 12.52 7.69 -36.58
CA ILE A 315 12.36 6.27 -36.91
C ILE A 315 12.33 5.43 -35.63
N GLY A 316 11.40 4.48 -35.56
CA GLY A 316 11.33 3.56 -34.43
C GLY A 316 12.49 2.58 -34.41
N GLN A 317 12.95 2.17 -33.23
CA GLN A 317 14.15 1.33 -33.08
C GLN A 317 14.05 0.00 -33.85
N ARG A 318 12.93 -0.73 -33.79
CA ARG A 318 12.75 -1.99 -34.54
C ARG A 318 12.66 -1.74 -36.05
N THR A 319 11.98 -0.66 -36.42
CA THR A 319 11.86 -0.23 -37.83
C THR A 319 13.24 0.10 -38.42
N GLY A 320 14.11 0.76 -37.65
CA GLY A 320 15.51 1.00 -38.00
C GLY A 320 16.31 -0.29 -38.18
N THR A 321 16.13 -1.28 -37.28
CA THR A 321 16.76 -2.60 -37.43
C THR A 321 16.31 -3.33 -38.69
N LEU A 322 15.00 -3.33 -38.98
CA LEU A 322 14.45 -3.96 -40.17
C LEU A 322 14.94 -3.28 -41.47
N LEU A 323 15.01 -1.95 -41.47
CA LEU A 323 15.59 -1.18 -42.57
C LEU A 323 17.04 -1.58 -42.81
N GLY A 324 17.82 -1.72 -41.73
CA GLY A 324 19.20 -2.18 -41.81
C GLY A 324 19.36 -3.57 -42.41
N GLN A 325 18.52 -4.53 -42.00
CA GLN A 325 18.53 -5.89 -42.57
C GLN A 325 18.22 -5.89 -44.08
N LYS A 326 17.26 -5.07 -44.52
CA LYS A 326 16.88 -4.96 -45.93
C LYS A 326 17.99 -4.34 -46.78
N VAL A 327 18.64 -3.30 -46.26
CA VAL A 327 19.77 -2.66 -46.93
C VAL A 327 20.98 -3.59 -46.96
N GLN A 328 21.23 -4.39 -45.93
CA GLN A 328 22.30 -5.38 -45.94
C GLN A 328 22.08 -6.47 -47.01
N ALA A 329 20.83 -6.87 -47.26
CA ALA A 329 20.50 -7.84 -48.31
C ALA A 329 20.79 -7.30 -49.72
N ALA A 330 20.62 -5.98 -49.94
CA ALA A 330 20.82 -5.32 -51.22
C ALA A 330 21.40 -3.89 -51.05
N PRO A 331 22.73 -3.76 -50.80
CA PRO A 331 23.36 -2.51 -50.33
C PRO A 331 23.34 -1.31 -51.29
N GLU A 332 23.15 -1.56 -52.58
CA GLU A 332 23.19 -0.53 -53.64
C GLU A 332 21.89 -0.47 -54.46
N THR A 333 20.94 -1.38 -54.21
CA THR A 333 19.71 -1.52 -55.02
C THR A 333 18.43 -1.50 -54.19
N ALA A 334 18.50 -1.70 -52.86
CA ALA A 334 17.31 -1.62 -52.02
C ALA A 334 16.76 -0.19 -51.96
N CYS A 335 15.50 -0.02 -52.34
CA CYS A 335 14.80 1.24 -52.20
C CYS A 335 13.33 0.99 -51.81
N GLY A 336 12.71 1.96 -51.14
CA GLY A 336 11.36 1.79 -50.64
C GLY A 336 10.81 2.96 -49.85
N VAL A 337 9.69 2.73 -49.17
CA VAL A 337 8.93 3.76 -48.45
C VAL A 337 8.98 3.50 -46.95
N LEU A 338 9.32 4.53 -46.18
CA LEU A 338 9.18 4.55 -44.73
C LEU A 338 7.86 5.24 -44.39
N ALA A 339 7.03 4.56 -43.59
CA ALA A 339 5.70 5.03 -43.27
C ALA A 339 5.40 4.93 -41.77
N ARG A 340 4.44 5.73 -41.32
CA ARG A 340 3.96 5.77 -39.93
C ARG A 340 2.49 5.41 -39.87
N ARG A 341 2.05 4.91 -38.72
CA ARG A 341 0.62 4.96 -38.39
C ARG A 341 0.25 6.40 -37.98
N PRO A 342 -0.97 6.90 -38.25
CA PRO A 342 -1.41 8.24 -37.88
C PRO A 342 -1.17 8.59 -36.41
N GLU A 343 -1.26 7.60 -35.53
CA GLU A 343 -1.10 7.72 -34.07
C GLU A 343 0.36 7.84 -33.62
N THR A 344 1.32 7.59 -34.52
CA THR A 344 2.76 7.59 -34.23
C THR A 344 3.45 8.76 -34.92
N SER A 345 4.40 9.41 -34.23
CA SER A 345 5.18 10.54 -34.76
C SER A 345 6.50 10.13 -35.45
N HIS A 346 6.73 8.82 -35.62
CA HIS A 346 7.94 8.23 -36.19
C HIS A 346 7.57 7.10 -37.15
N ALA A 347 8.49 6.76 -38.06
CA ALA A 347 8.31 5.64 -38.98
C ALA A 347 8.25 4.31 -38.21
N THR A 348 7.20 3.54 -38.44
CA THR A 348 6.90 2.23 -37.83
C THR A 348 6.78 1.11 -38.87
N CYS A 349 6.99 1.43 -40.15
CA CYS A 349 6.88 0.50 -41.27
C CYS A 349 7.94 0.77 -42.33
N VAL A 350 8.51 -0.31 -42.88
CA VAL A 350 9.41 -0.31 -44.05
C VAL A 350 8.75 -1.11 -45.16
N ALA A 351 8.38 -0.46 -46.26
CA ALA A 351 7.87 -1.12 -47.45
C ALA A 351 8.93 -1.09 -48.56
N VAL A 352 9.23 -2.25 -49.14
CA VAL A 352 10.25 -2.38 -50.17
C VAL A 352 9.62 -2.20 -51.54
N VAL A 353 10.28 -1.41 -52.40
CA VAL A 353 9.90 -1.24 -53.82
C VAL A 353 10.79 -2.11 -54.72
N ILE A 354 12.08 -2.25 -54.39
CA ILE A 354 13.02 -3.19 -55.03
C ILE A 354 13.77 -4.00 -53.96
N ASP A 355 13.72 -5.34 -54.06
CA ASP A 355 14.28 -6.31 -53.08
C ASP A 355 15.46 -7.15 -53.63
N GLY A 356 16.26 -6.59 -54.54
CA GLY A 356 17.58 -7.14 -54.85
C GLY A 356 17.68 -8.23 -55.93
N THR A 357 16.71 -8.37 -56.85
CA THR A 357 16.80 -9.35 -57.96
C THR A 357 16.81 -8.76 -59.37
N ASP A 358 16.62 -7.45 -59.54
CA ASP A 358 16.63 -6.77 -60.84
C ASP A 358 17.78 -5.75 -60.91
N ASP A 359 18.46 -5.66 -62.06
CA ASP A 359 19.55 -4.71 -62.38
C ASP A 359 19.09 -3.22 -62.42
N HIS A 360 17.99 -2.88 -61.74
CA HIS A 360 17.40 -1.55 -61.78
C HIS A 360 18.04 -0.64 -60.74
N VAL A 361 18.56 0.49 -61.22
CA VAL A 361 19.04 1.58 -60.39
C VAL A 361 17.83 2.23 -59.72
N PRO A 362 17.83 2.52 -58.40
CA PRO A 362 16.70 3.12 -57.70
C PRO A 362 16.13 4.41 -58.32
N ALA A 363 16.97 5.16 -59.05
CA ALA A 363 16.58 6.38 -59.78
C ALA A 363 15.75 6.11 -61.06
N GLU A 364 15.75 4.89 -61.59
CA GLU A 364 15.03 4.50 -62.81
C GLU A 364 13.65 3.88 -62.52
N VAL A 365 13.29 3.75 -61.23
CA VAL A 365 11.98 3.22 -60.82
C VAL A 365 10.85 4.16 -61.27
N PRO A 366 9.89 3.67 -62.07
CA PRO A 366 8.75 4.48 -62.51
C PRO A 366 7.94 5.01 -61.31
N VAL A 367 7.48 6.26 -61.44
CA VAL A 367 6.67 6.98 -60.44
C VAL A 367 5.42 6.20 -60.06
N GLU A 368 4.86 5.47 -61.01
CA GLU A 368 3.68 4.65 -60.88
C GLU A 368 3.90 3.52 -59.86
N GLN A 369 5.12 2.97 -59.81
CA GLN A 369 5.49 1.90 -58.87
C GLN A 369 5.61 2.43 -57.44
N TRP A 370 6.24 3.59 -57.26
CA TRP A 370 6.25 4.31 -55.96
C TRP A 370 4.84 4.65 -55.50
N SER A 371 4.01 5.17 -56.41
CA SER A 371 2.62 5.55 -56.13
C SER A 371 1.76 4.34 -55.77
N ALA A 372 2.02 3.17 -56.35
CA ALA A 372 1.32 1.93 -56.03
C ALA A 372 1.62 1.47 -54.60
N VAL A 373 2.89 1.51 -54.17
CA VAL A 373 3.28 1.15 -52.81
C VAL A 373 2.72 2.13 -51.78
N ILE A 374 2.78 3.44 -52.07
CA ILE A 374 2.19 4.47 -51.18
C ILE A 374 0.67 4.28 -51.07
N ARG A 375 -0.02 3.99 -52.18
CA ARG A 375 -1.47 3.72 -52.16
C ARG A 375 -1.80 2.48 -51.33
N HIS A 376 -1.03 1.40 -51.47
CA HIS A 376 -1.20 0.20 -50.68
C HIS A 376 -0.98 0.46 -49.17
N LEU A 377 0.01 1.27 -48.83
CA LEU A 377 0.24 1.70 -47.44
C LEU A 377 -0.95 2.54 -46.92
N ALA A 378 -1.46 3.47 -47.72
CA ALA A 378 -2.62 4.28 -47.35
C ALA A 378 -3.89 3.43 -47.13
N GLU A 379 -4.12 2.40 -47.95
CA GLU A 379 -5.20 1.42 -47.76
C GLU A 379 -5.08 0.69 -46.41
N GLN A 380 -3.86 0.46 -45.93
CA GLN A 380 -3.58 -0.12 -44.61
C GLN A 380 -3.47 0.92 -43.48
N ARG A 381 -3.91 2.16 -43.71
CA ARG A 381 -3.83 3.29 -42.76
C ARG A 381 -2.40 3.64 -42.35
N TYR A 382 -1.44 3.52 -43.26
CA TYR A 382 -0.11 4.07 -43.08
C TYR A 382 0.05 5.36 -43.91
N GLU A 383 0.69 6.36 -43.31
CA GLU A 383 1.08 7.60 -43.96
C GLU A 383 2.57 7.52 -44.35
N ALA A 384 2.86 7.69 -45.64
CA ALA A 384 4.23 7.75 -46.12
C ALA A 384 4.95 8.99 -45.55
N MET A 385 6.16 8.80 -45.02
CA MET A 385 6.98 9.87 -44.44
C MET A 385 8.22 10.17 -45.30
N ALA A 386 8.85 9.11 -45.81
CA ALA A 386 10.10 9.22 -46.55
C ALA A 386 10.26 8.12 -47.59
N LEU A 387 11.04 8.40 -48.62
CA LEU A 387 11.61 7.40 -49.52
C LEU A 387 13.02 7.07 -49.03
N TYR A 388 13.37 5.78 -48.97
CA TYR A 388 14.72 5.34 -48.60
C TYR A 388 15.48 4.75 -49.79
N PHE A 389 16.80 4.98 -49.81
CA PHE A 389 17.73 4.52 -50.84
C PHE A 389 18.99 3.91 -50.20
N ALA A 390 19.29 2.67 -50.53
CA ALA A 390 20.51 1.98 -50.14
C ALA A 390 21.68 2.38 -51.03
N ARG A 391 22.75 2.95 -50.46
CA ARG A 391 23.96 3.33 -51.19
C ARG A 391 25.12 3.68 -50.27
N GLU A 392 26.35 3.53 -50.76
CA GLU A 392 27.57 3.95 -50.05
C GLU A 392 27.69 5.49 -49.92
N ASP A 393 27.47 6.23 -51.02
CA ASP A 393 27.50 7.70 -51.03
C ASP A 393 26.12 8.27 -50.66
N ARG A 394 25.96 8.77 -49.43
CA ARG A 394 24.67 9.20 -48.86
C ARG A 394 24.21 10.59 -49.31
N ARG A 395 24.83 11.13 -50.37
CA ARG A 395 24.39 12.39 -50.98
C ARG A 395 23.25 12.16 -51.97
N PRO A 396 22.21 13.02 -51.95
CA PRO A 396 21.14 12.96 -52.93
C PRO A 396 21.63 13.15 -54.37
N THR A 397 21.16 12.31 -55.29
CA THR A 397 21.26 12.60 -56.72
C THR A 397 20.11 13.49 -57.18
N ALA A 398 20.29 14.18 -58.30
CA ALA A 398 19.26 15.05 -58.86
C ALA A 398 17.94 14.30 -59.17
N GLY A 399 18.03 13.04 -59.65
CA GLY A 399 16.85 12.23 -59.95
C GLY A 399 16.08 11.77 -58.70
N GLU A 400 16.79 11.36 -57.65
CA GLU A 400 16.15 10.98 -56.37
C GLU A 400 15.50 12.19 -55.68
N ALA A 401 16.17 13.35 -55.73
CA ALA A 401 15.66 14.61 -55.23
C ALA A 401 14.36 15.02 -55.94
N GLU A 402 14.33 14.94 -57.28
CA GLU A 402 13.15 15.27 -58.09
C GLU A 402 11.95 14.36 -57.74
N ILE A 403 12.19 13.07 -57.53
CA ILE A 403 11.13 12.13 -57.14
C ILE A 403 10.61 12.43 -55.72
N CYS A 404 11.51 12.66 -54.76
CA CYS A 404 11.11 12.98 -53.38
C CYS A 404 10.33 14.30 -53.30
N GLU A 405 10.77 15.32 -54.03
CA GLU A 405 10.11 16.63 -54.12
C GLU A 405 8.71 16.48 -54.76
N ARG A 406 8.60 15.78 -55.89
CA ARG A 406 7.31 15.53 -56.55
C ARG A 406 6.32 14.76 -55.68
N MET A 407 6.82 13.86 -54.83
CA MET A 407 6.00 13.08 -53.88
C MET A 407 5.72 13.83 -52.57
N GLY A 408 6.41 14.94 -52.30
CA GLY A 408 6.31 15.66 -51.03
C GLY A 408 6.82 14.87 -49.83
N LEU A 409 7.79 13.98 -50.03
CA LEU A 409 8.34 13.09 -48.99
C LEU A 409 9.82 13.42 -48.71
N LEU A 410 10.28 13.07 -47.50
CA LEU A 410 11.71 13.15 -47.17
C LEU A 410 12.51 12.11 -47.97
N SER A 411 13.79 12.39 -48.21
CA SER A 411 14.73 11.37 -48.68
C SER A 411 15.56 10.84 -47.52
N VAL A 412 15.77 9.53 -47.47
CA VAL A 412 16.55 8.84 -46.45
C VAL A 412 17.59 7.96 -47.12
N TYR A 413 18.87 8.23 -46.93
CA TYR A 413 19.97 7.47 -47.50
C TYR A 413 20.58 6.59 -46.43
N VAL A 414 20.73 5.31 -46.76
CA VAL A 414 21.13 4.27 -45.82
C VAL A 414 22.37 3.56 -46.35
N SER A 415 23.44 3.52 -45.57
CA SER A 415 24.66 2.77 -45.90
C SER A 415 24.95 1.70 -44.85
N CYS A 416 25.29 0.50 -45.31
CA CYS A 416 25.67 -0.61 -44.44
C CYS A 416 27.18 -0.57 -44.20
N MET A 417 27.61 -0.29 -42.96
CA MET A 417 29.04 -0.28 -42.60
C MET A 417 29.53 -1.63 -42.07
N SER A 418 28.63 -2.40 -41.42
CA SER A 418 28.87 -3.78 -40.96
C SER A 418 27.53 -4.50 -40.70
N SER A 419 27.56 -5.78 -40.31
CA SER A 419 26.36 -6.56 -39.96
C SER A 419 25.55 -6.02 -38.78
N GLU A 420 26.11 -5.10 -37.99
CA GLU A 420 25.48 -4.54 -36.79
C GLU A 420 25.35 -3.00 -36.83
N ASN A 421 25.98 -2.33 -37.82
CA ASN A 421 26.01 -0.86 -37.91
C ASN A 421 25.56 -0.38 -39.28
N VAL A 422 24.44 0.34 -39.27
CA VAL A 422 23.85 0.99 -40.44
C VAL A 422 23.78 2.48 -40.20
N GLN A 423 24.28 3.27 -41.15
CA GLN A 423 24.27 4.73 -41.06
C GLN A 423 23.12 5.29 -41.89
N VAL A 424 22.33 6.19 -41.28
CA VAL A 424 21.12 6.77 -41.88
C VAL A 424 21.24 8.28 -41.92
N GLU A 425 21.06 8.89 -43.09
CA GLU A 425 21.00 10.34 -43.28
C GLU A 425 19.67 10.72 -43.94
N ALA A 426 19.01 11.78 -43.46
CA ALA A 426 17.76 12.25 -44.03
C ALA A 426 17.89 13.67 -44.57
N TYR A 427 17.20 13.96 -45.67
CA TYR A 427 17.17 15.29 -46.27
C TYR A 427 15.75 15.70 -46.65
N ALA A 428 15.42 16.96 -46.38
CA ALA A 428 14.25 17.64 -46.87
C ALA A 428 14.62 18.51 -48.08
N PHE A 429 13.73 18.58 -49.06
CA PHE A 429 13.90 19.45 -50.23
C PHE A 429 12.91 20.60 -50.14
N THR A 430 13.41 21.78 -49.81
CA THR A 430 12.69 23.04 -49.90
C THR A 430 13.42 23.93 -50.90
N GLY A 431 13.24 23.65 -52.20
CA GLY A 431 14.00 24.28 -53.29
C GLY A 431 15.14 23.42 -53.82
N THR A 432 16.12 24.04 -54.50
CA THR A 432 17.15 23.33 -55.30
C THR A 432 18.29 22.69 -54.50
N GLU A 433 18.37 22.94 -53.18
CA GLU A 433 19.43 22.38 -52.32
C GLU A 433 18.87 21.45 -51.24
N PRO A 434 19.47 20.25 -51.03
CA PRO A 434 19.06 19.35 -49.97
C PRO A 434 19.41 19.91 -48.59
N VAL A 435 18.40 20.00 -47.72
CA VAL A 435 18.58 20.43 -46.33
C VAL A 435 18.64 19.20 -45.44
N TYR A 436 19.76 19.02 -44.72
CA TYR A 436 19.92 17.91 -43.79
C TYR A 436 18.88 17.95 -42.66
N ALA A 437 18.10 16.88 -42.56
CA ALA A 437 17.12 16.60 -41.53
C ALA A 437 17.74 15.67 -40.47
N PRO A 438 17.86 16.08 -39.20
CA PRO A 438 18.36 15.20 -38.15
C PRO A 438 17.52 13.93 -38.03
N VAL A 439 18.18 12.78 -37.89
CA VAL A 439 17.55 11.47 -37.69
C VAL A 439 17.53 11.15 -36.20
N VAL A 440 16.34 10.90 -35.65
CA VAL A 440 16.14 10.53 -34.24
C VAL A 440 15.57 9.13 -34.15
N VAL A 441 16.27 8.24 -33.44
CA VAL A 441 15.79 6.88 -33.15
C VAL A 441 14.90 6.94 -31.91
N VAL A 442 13.66 6.48 -32.05
CA VAL A 442 12.67 6.44 -30.96
C VAL A 442 12.70 5.04 -30.33
N PRO A 443 12.95 4.90 -29.01
CA PRO A 443 12.85 3.63 -28.32
C PRO A 443 11.39 3.14 -28.41
N GLU A 444 11.20 1.96 -28.99
CA GLU A 444 9.89 1.30 -29.04
C GLU A 444 9.81 0.31 -27.89
N GLU A 445 8.82 0.45 -26.99
CA GLU A 445 8.56 -0.56 -25.95
C GLU A 445 8.40 -1.94 -26.61
N PRO A 446 8.81 -3.04 -25.93
CA PRO A 446 8.76 -4.37 -26.50
C PRO A 446 7.30 -4.80 -26.69
N THR A 447 6.75 -4.46 -27.84
CA THR A 447 5.46 -4.96 -28.31
C THR A 447 5.63 -6.44 -28.60
N GLY A 448 4.88 -7.28 -27.87
CA GLY A 448 4.73 -8.70 -28.18
C GLY A 448 4.33 -8.86 -29.65
N GLY A 449 4.92 -9.86 -30.32
CA GLY A 449 4.67 -10.11 -31.73
C GLY A 449 3.17 -10.30 -32.01
N GLN A 450 2.64 -9.50 -32.92
CA GLN A 450 1.40 -9.81 -33.63
C GLN A 450 1.74 -10.02 -35.09
N GLN A 451 1.78 -11.29 -35.50
CA GLN A 451 1.45 -11.66 -36.88
C GLN A 451 0.00 -11.22 -37.15
N ALA A 452 -0.23 -10.77 -38.36
CA ALA A 452 -1.47 -10.17 -38.82
C ALA A 452 -2.70 -11.08 -38.63
N SER A 453 -3.74 -10.57 -37.97
CA SER A 453 -5.14 -10.76 -38.40
C SER A 453 -6.07 -9.74 -37.74
N ALA A 454 -6.78 -8.97 -38.58
CA ALA A 454 -8.03 -8.24 -38.38
C ALA A 454 -8.45 -7.79 -36.96
N GLN A 455 -8.50 -6.47 -36.73
CA GLN A 455 -9.29 -5.85 -35.66
C GLN A 455 -10.80 -5.95 -35.95
N PRO A 456 -11.67 -6.07 -34.92
CA PRO A 456 -12.97 -5.42 -34.91
C PRO A 456 -12.93 -4.06 -34.20
N VAL A 457 -13.85 -3.21 -34.63
CA VAL A 457 -13.96 -1.76 -34.40
C VAL A 457 -14.70 -1.44 -33.10
N ALA A 458 -14.33 -0.32 -32.47
CA ALA A 458 -15.05 0.52 -31.49
C ALA A 458 -16.06 -0.17 -30.52
N GLY A 459 -15.68 -0.17 -29.24
CA GLY A 459 -16.44 -0.75 -28.11
C GLY A 459 -15.70 -1.86 -27.36
N GLY A 460 -14.47 -2.17 -27.76
CA GLY A 460 -13.73 -3.34 -27.30
C GLY A 460 -13.02 -3.12 -25.97
N VAL A 461 -13.38 -3.95 -25.00
CA VAL A 461 -12.50 -4.35 -23.89
C VAL A 461 -11.15 -4.77 -24.46
N ALA A 462 -10.06 -4.14 -23.99
CA ALA A 462 -8.70 -4.48 -24.41
C ALA A 462 -8.34 -5.87 -23.86
N PHE A 463 -8.17 -6.88 -24.73
CA PHE A 463 -7.65 -8.18 -24.33
C PHE A 463 -6.13 -8.11 -24.10
N HIS A 464 -5.68 -8.55 -22.92
CA HIS A 464 -4.26 -8.59 -22.56
C HIS A 464 -3.57 -9.85 -23.14
N PRO A 465 -2.42 -9.73 -23.84
CA PRO A 465 -1.65 -10.86 -24.41
C PRO A 465 -1.18 -11.91 -23.39
N GLY A 466 -1.16 -11.57 -22.11
CA GLY A 466 -0.76 -12.46 -21.01
C GLY A 466 -1.71 -13.65 -20.76
N ALA A 467 -2.85 -13.73 -21.45
CA ALA A 467 -3.72 -14.91 -21.40
C ALA A 467 -3.05 -16.16 -22.01
N GLU A 468 -2.20 -16.01 -23.03
CA GLU A 468 -1.52 -17.18 -23.64
C GLU A 468 -0.46 -17.83 -22.71
N ALA A 469 0.02 -17.11 -21.69
CA ALA A 469 1.09 -17.55 -20.80
C ALA A 469 0.64 -18.50 -19.66
N LEU A 470 -0.67 -18.77 -19.49
CA LEU A 470 -1.24 -19.46 -18.34
C LEU A 470 -1.50 -20.97 -18.52
N GLY A 471 -1.12 -21.58 -19.65
CA GLY A 471 -1.37 -23.01 -19.91
C GLY A 471 -2.78 -23.30 -20.45
N GLN A 472 -3.03 -24.56 -20.84
CA GLN A 472 -4.17 -24.98 -21.69
C GLN A 472 -5.55 -24.50 -21.20
N TRP A 473 -6.10 -23.51 -21.90
CA TRP A 473 -7.49 -23.11 -21.82
C TRP A 473 -8.41 -24.24 -22.27
N ARG A 474 -9.42 -24.57 -21.48
CA ARG A 474 -10.57 -25.31 -22.01
C ARG A 474 -11.54 -24.30 -22.60
N ALA A 475 -11.71 -24.35 -23.91
CA ALA A 475 -12.93 -23.87 -24.56
C ALA A 475 -14.09 -24.72 -24.01
N VAL A 476 -14.79 -24.22 -23.00
CA VAL A 476 -16.01 -24.84 -22.51
C VAL A 476 -17.13 -24.37 -23.44
N GLY A 477 -17.83 -25.32 -24.09
CA GLY A 477 -18.96 -24.98 -24.95
C GLY A 477 -19.93 -24.04 -24.24
N ARG A 478 -20.44 -23.04 -24.97
CA ARG A 478 -21.22 -21.91 -24.45
C ARG A 478 -22.21 -22.35 -23.36
N ALA A 479 -21.98 -21.92 -22.13
CA ALA A 479 -22.85 -22.24 -21.00
C ALA A 479 -24.13 -21.40 -21.09
N ARG A 480 -25.29 -21.97 -20.75
CA ARG A 480 -26.54 -21.20 -20.75
C ARG A 480 -26.65 -20.41 -19.43
N PRO A 481 -26.99 -19.12 -19.45
CA PRO A 481 -27.15 -18.33 -18.24
C PRO A 481 -28.25 -18.91 -17.36
N THR A 482 -28.00 -18.96 -16.05
CA THR A 482 -28.99 -19.40 -15.07
C THR A 482 -30.03 -18.28 -14.87
N LYS A 483 -31.30 -18.56 -15.16
CA LYS A 483 -32.39 -17.61 -14.88
C LYS A 483 -32.58 -17.49 -13.36
N GLY A 484 -32.10 -16.42 -12.75
CA GLY A 484 -32.40 -16.12 -11.34
C GLY A 484 -31.46 -15.18 -10.59
N ALA A 485 -30.37 -14.67 -11.17
CA ALA A 485 -29.51 -13.73 -10.46
C ALA A 485 -30.08 -12.30 -10.53
N ASP A 486 -30.48 -11.73 -9.39
CA ASP A 486 -30.69 -10.27 -9.26
C ASP A 486 -29.35 -9.58 -9.54
N GLY A 487 -29.25 -8.83 -10.66
CA GLY A 487 -28.02 -8.15 -11.06
C GLY A 487 -27.92 -7.85 -12.57
N PRO A 488 -26.82 -7.21 -13.01
CA PRO A 488 -26.55 -6.96 -14.43
C PRO A 488 -26.37 -8.28 -15.21
N SER A 489 -26.91 -8.34 -16.42
CA SER A 489 -26.79 -9.51 -17.31
C SER A 489 -25.43 -9.61 -18.01
N THR A 490 -24.68 -8.50 -18.06
CA THR A 490 -23.42 -8.38 -18.78
C THR A 490 -22.49 -7.35 -18.13
N PHE A 491 -21.18 -7.55 -18.24
CA PHE A 491 -20.15 -6.55 -17.95
C PHE A 491 -19.28 -6.37 -19.19
N GLY A 492 -19.39 -5.22 -19.87
CA GLY A 492 -18.75 -5.04 -21.18
C GLY A 492 -19.21 -6.11 -22.17
N THR A 493 -18.28 -6.90 -22.70
CA THR A 493 -18.56 -8.04 -23.61
C THR A 493 -18.81 -9.37 -22.87
N TYR A 494 -18.69 -9.41 -21.54
CA TYR A 494 -18.79 -10.64 -20.76
C TYR A 494 -20.24 -10.91 -20.34
N GLU A 495 -20.80 -12.05 -20.77
CA GLU A 495 -22.12 -12.55 -20.39
C GLU A 495 -22.05 -13.16 -18.99
N VAL A 496 -22.89 -12.70 -18.06
CA VAL A 496 -22.92 -13.21 -16.68
C VAL A 496 -23.60 -14.59 -16.67
N LEU A 497 -22.89 -15.60 -16.17
CA LEU A 497 -23.42 -16.96 -16.05
C LEU A 497 -24.10 -17.18 -14.69
N GLU A 498 -23.45 -16.71 -13.62
CA GLU A 498 -23.93 -16.80 -12.25
C GLU A 498 -23.24 -15.77 -11.34
N ARG A 499 -23.91 -15.44 -10.24
CA ARG A 499 -23.29 -14.70 -9.14
C ARG A 499 -22.63 -15.70 -8.20
N VAL A 500 -21.34 -15.47 -7.98
CA VAL A 500 -20.41 -16.42 -7.41
C VAL A 500 -20.20 -16.19 -5.92
N GLY A 501 -20.25 -14.93 -5.49
CA GLY A 501 -20.02 -14.56 -4.09
C GLY A 501 -20.21 -13.07 -3.84
N GLN A 502 -20.20 -12.70 -2.57
CA GLN A 502 -20.29 -11.32 -2.10
C GLN A 502 -19.17 -11.10 -1.06
N GLY A 503 -18.25 -10.19 -1.36
CA GLY A 503 -17.21 -9.73 -0.42
C GLY A 503 -17.57 -8.39 0.21
N GLY A 504 -16.76 -7.92 1.16
CA GLY A 504 -16.97 -6.63 1.83
C GLY A 504 -16.99 -5.42 0.90
N PHE A 505 -16.38 -5.54 -0.29
CA PHE A 505 -16.24 -4.46 -1.26
C PHE A 505 -17.16 -4.56 -2.49
N GLY A 506 -17.90 -5.66 -2.64
CA GLY A 506 -18.87 -5.86 -3.73
C GLY A 506 -19.07 -7.33 -4.11
N HIS A 507 -19.48 -7.58 -5.35
CA HIS A 507 -19.87 -8.91 -5.82
C HIS A 507 -18.83 -9.49 -6.77
N VAL A 508 -18.75 -10.81 -6.80
CA VAL A 508 -17.99 -11.56 -7.81
C VAL A 508 -18.97 -12.35 -8.67
N TYR A 509 -18.79 -12.26 -9.98
CA TYR A 509 -19.61 -12.93 -10.99
C TYR A 509 -18.72 -13.82 -11.84
N LEU A 510 -19.19 -15.04 -12.14
CA LEU A 510 -18.62 -15.85 -13.18
C LEU A 510 -19.23 -15.43 -14.50
N CYS A 511 -18.39 -14.99 -15.43
CA CYS A 511 -18.81 -14.54 -16.74
C CYS A 511 -18.08 -15.30 -17.84
N GLN A 512 -18.62 -15.21 -19.05
CA GLN A 512 -18.05 -15.78 -20.25
C GLN A 512 -17.95 -14.71 -21.33
N ASP A 513 -16.83 -14.65 -22.06
CA ASP A 513 -16.72 -13.79 -23.24
C ASP A 513 -17.39 -14.43 -24.48
N PRO A 514 -17.46 -13.71 -25.63
CA PRO A 514 -18.05 -14.27 -26.85
C PRO A 514 -17.33 -15.51 -27.41
N ASP A 515 -16.03 -15.66 -27.13
CA ASP A 515 -15.17 -16.74 -27.60
C ASP A 515 -15.15 -17.96 -26.64
N GLY A 516 -15.83 -17.84 -25.50
CA GLY A 516 -16.00 -18.90 -24.51
C GLY A 516 -15.02 -18.83 -23.33
N LEU A 517 -14.19 -17.80 -23.23
CA LEU A 517 -13.26 -17.55 -22.14
C LEU A 517 -14.03 -17.31 -20.84
N MET A 518 -13.71 -18.10 -19.82
CA MET A 518 -14.29 -17.93 -18.48
C MET A 518 -13.50 -16.87 -17.71
N VAL A 519 -14.21 -15.92 -17.13
CA VAL A 519 -13.63 -14.82 -16.37
C VAL A 519 -14.37 -14.61 -15.05
N ALA A 520 -13.65 -14.18 -14.03
CA ALA A 520 -14.24 -13.72 -12.78
C ALA A 520 -14.30 -12.18 -12.82
N VAL A 521 -15.51 -11.62 -12.78
CA VAL A 521 -15.74 -10.19 -12.71
C VAL A 521 -16.00 -9.78 -11.27
N LYS A 522 -15.15 -8.90 -10.73
CA LYS A 522 -15.29 -8.31 -9.40
C LYS A 522 -15.79 -6.88 -9.54
N THR A 523 -16.86 -6.54 -8.82
CA THR A 523 -17.49 -5.22 -8.85
C THR A 523 -17.28 -4.45 -7.56
N LEU A 524 -17.27 -3.12 -7.64
CA LEU A 524 -17.38 -2.21 -6.51
C LEU A 524 -18.85 -2.06 -6.08
N HIS A 525 -19.15 -2.18 -4.78
CA HIS A 525 -20.52 -2.03 -4.26
C HIS A 525 -21.07 -0.63 -4.59
N GLY A 526 -22.35 -0.55 -4.96
CA GLY A 526 -22.99 0.72 -5.36
C GLY A 526 -22.87 1.84 -4.32
N GLN A 527 -22.82 1.48 -3.03
CA GLN A 527 -22.60 2.44 -1.93
C GLN A 527 -21.25 3.16 -1.98
N TYR A 528 -20.23 2.54 -2.60
CA TYR A 528 -18.90 3.10 -2.79
C TYR A 528 -18.68 3.63 -4.20
N ALA A 529 -19.41 3.11 -5.18
CA ALA A 529 -19.33 3.49 -6.60
C ALA A 529 -19.61 4.99 -6.85
N HIS A 530 -20.32 5.65 -5.93
CA HIS A 530 -20.62 7.09 -6.01
C HIS A 530 -19.63 7.97 -5.25
N VAL A 531 -18.69 7.40 -4.49
CA VAL A 531 -17.69 8.16 -3.74
C VAL A 531 -16.46 8.41 -4.63
N PRO A 532 -16.17 9.68 -5.02
CA PRO A 532 -15.15 9.97 -6.02
C PRO A 532 -13.75 9.48 -5.64
N SER A 533 -13.36 9.60 -4.37
CA SER A 533 -12.04 9.18 -3.88
C SER A 533 -11.85 7.65 -3.94
N ILE A 534 -12.89 6.88 -3.57
CA ILE A 534 -12.89 5.42 -3.66
C ILE A 534 -12.88 4.96 -5.13
N LYS A 535 -13.68 5.60 -5.99
CA LYS A 535 -13.73 5.29 -7.43
C LYS A 535 -12.41 5.63 -8.15
N GLN A 536 -11.75 6.74 -7.79
CA GLN A 536 -10.44 7.10 -8.32
C GLN A 536 -9.33 6.17 -7.81
N GLY A 537 -9.36 5.80 -6.52
CA GLY A 537 -8.47 4.78 -5.97
C GLY A 537 -8.61 3.46 -6.72
N PHE A 538 -9.85 3.02 -6.95
CA PHE A 538 -10.16 1.79 -7.68
C PHE A 538 -9.65 1.85 -9.12
N ALA A 539 -9.82 2.99 -9.80
CA ALA A 539 -9.28 3.19 -11.14
C ALA A 539 -7.75 3.12 -11.19
N HIS A 540 -7.06 3.73 -10.22
CA HIS A 540 -5.59 3.70 -10.15
C HIS A 540 -5.06 2.30 -9.86
N GLU A 541 -5.66 1.59 -8.90
CA GLU A 541 -5.26 0.23 -8.54
C GLU A 541 -5.49 -0.76 -9.69
N VAL A 542 -6.65 -0.70 -10.34
CA VAL A 542 -6.96 -1.51 -11.51
C VAL A 542 -5.97 -1.26 -12.65
N GLN A 543 -5.62 0.01 -12.93
CA GLN A 543 -4.64 0.35 -13.96
C GLN A 543 -3.24 -0.18 -13.65
N ALA A 544 -2.85 -0.17 -12.37
CA ALA A 544 -1.58 -0.78 -11.96
C ALA A 544 -1.64 -2.30 -12.10
N ALA A 545 -2.73 -2.94 -11.66
CA ALA A 545 -2.92 -4.38 -11.72
C ALA A 545 -2.97 -4.93 -13.16
N GLN A 546 -3.47 -4.13 -14.12
CA GLN A 546 -3.42 -4.45 -15.55
C GLN A 546 -2.00 -4.52 -16.13
N ARG A 547 -1.01 -3.86 -15.49
CA ARG A 547 0.40 -3.89 -15.93
C ARG A 547 1.19 -5.02 -15.29
N VAL A 548 0.65 -5.67 -14.26
CA VAL A 548 1.31 -6.80 -13.61
C VAL A 548 1.33 -7.98 -14.58
N SER A 549 2.52 -8.42 -14.94
CA SER A 549 2.75 -9.61 -15.76
C SER A 549 3.78 -10.50 -15.06
N GLY A 550 3.55 -11.80 -15.08
CA GLY A 550 4.42 -12.76 -14.41
C GLY A 550 3.83 -14.17 -14.42
N ARG A 551 4.70 -15.18 -14.38
CA ARG A 551 4.30 -16.60 -14.43
C ARG A 551 3.39 -17.01 -13.26
N PHE A 552 3.58 -16.40 -12.10
CA PHE A 552 2.89 -16.76 -10.86
C PHE A 552 1.81 -15.74 -10.42
N THR A 553 1.39 -14.84 -11.31
CA THR A 553 0.30 -13.88 -11.08
C THR A 553 -0.86 -14.13 -12.04
N VAL A 554 -2.05 -13.65 -11.68
CA VAL A 554 -3.21 -13.62 -12.58
C VAL A 554 -3.44 -12.17 -13.01
N PRO A 555 -3.29 -11.82 -14.30
CA PRO A 555 -3.41 -10.44 -14.75
C PRO A 555 -4.87 -9.99 -14.79
N VAL A 556 -5.09 -8.70 -14.59
CA VAL A 556 -6.37 -8.06 -14.90
C VAL A 556 -6.46 -7.92 -16.42
N ILE A 557 -7.38 -8.65 -17.03
CA ILE A 557 -7.53 -8.70 -18.49
C ILE A 557 -8.50 -7.65 -19.02
N ALA A 558 -9.36 -7.11 -18.16
CA ALA A 558 -10.35 -6.11 -18.53
C ALA A 558 -10.82 -5.34 -17.31
N ALA A 559 -11.22 -4.09 -17.48
CA ALA A 559 -11.91 -3.34 -16.44
C ALA A 559 -12.64 -2.13 -17.02
N ASP A 560 -13.66 -1.68 -16.29
CA ASP A 560 -14.29 -0.40 -16.50
C ASP A 560 -14.52 0.27 -15.13
N PRO A 561 -13.50 0.99 -14.62
CA PRO A 561 -13.63 1.72 -13.38
C PRO A 561 -14.51 2.98 -13.50
N GLY A 562 -14.86 3.39 -14.74
CA GLY A 562 -15.67 4.57 -15.02
C GLY A 562 -17.17 4.31 -14.95
N SER A 563 -17.61 3.05 -15.12
CA SER A 563 -19.02 2.65 -15.10
C SER A 563 -19.76 2.98 -13.79
N ASP A 564 -21.09 2.94 -13.85
CA ASP A 564 -21.96 3.13 -12.67
C ASP A 564 -21.76 2.04 -11.61
N THR A 565 -21.31 0.85 -12.03
CA THR A 565 -20.88 -0.24 -11.16
C THR A 565 -19.45 -0.62 -11.54
N PRO A 566 -18.43 0.12 -11.05
CA PRO A 566 -17.03 -0.10 -11.41
C PRO A 566 -16.65 -1.56 -11.28
N TRP A 567 -16.00 -2.12 -12.30
CA TRP A 567 -15.69 -3.55 -12.35
C TRP A 567 -14.34 -3.84 -12.97
N MET A 568 -13.78 -5.00 -12.61
CA MET A 568 -12.59 -5.58 -13.22
C MET A 568 -12.80 -7.07 -13.47
N ALA A 569 -12.17 -7.61 -14.52
CA ALA A 569 -12.20 -9.01 -14.86
C ALA A 569 -10.80 -9.61 -14.83
N VAL A 570 -10.70 -10.79 -14.24
CA VAL A 570 -9.52 -11.64 -14.24
C VAL A 570 -9.87 -12.99 -14.88
N PRO A 571 -8.91 -13.68 -15.50
CA PRO A 571 -9.07 -15.07 -15.91
C PRO A 571 -9.62 -15.94 -14.79
N TYR A 572 -10.60 -16.77 -15.11
CA TYR A 572 -11.00 -17.84 -14.20
C TYR A 572 -9.96 -18.96 -14.24
N VAL A 573 -9.33 -19.25 -13.10
CA VAL A 573 -8.33 -20.32 -12.96
C VAL A 573 -8.97 -21.49 -12.21
N ALA A 574 -9.16 -22.62 -12.88
CA ALA A 574 -9.73 -23.83 -12.30
C ALA A 574 -8.69 -24.59 -11.46
N ALA A 575 -8.41 -24.09 -10.25
CA ALA A 575 -7.40 -24.60 -9.35
C ALA A 575 -7.82 -24.46 -7.88
N PRO A 576 -7.44 -25.39 -6.98
CA PRO A 576 -7.72 -25.26 -5.55
C PRO A 576 -6.91 -24.10 -4.97
N SER A 577 -7.40 -23.49 -3.89
CA SER A 577 -6.58 -22.56 -3.10
C SER A 577 -5.58 -23.33 -2.24
N LEU A 578 -4.51 -22.66 -1.77
CA LEU A 578 -3.60 -23.26 -0.80
C LEU A 578 -4.28 -23.52 0.55
N GLN A 579 -5.36 -22.79 0.87
CA GLN A 579 -6.19 -23.07 2.04
C GLN A 579 -6.88 -24.43 1.90
N GLU A 580 -7.53 -24.69 0.76
CA GLU A 580 -8.18 -25.96 0.47
C GLU A 580 -7.17 -27.11 0.43
N LEU A 581 -5.99 -26.86 -0.13
CA LEU A 581 -4.89 -27.84 -0.12
C LEU A 581 -4.46 -28.19 1.31
N LEU A 582 -4.37 -27.22 2.22
CA LEU A 582 -4.05 -27.45 3.63
C LEU A 582 -5.15 -28.23 4.36
N GLU A 583 -6.42 -27.96 4.05
CA GLU A 583 -7.56 -28.68 4.63
C GLU A 583 -7.62 -30.13 4.18
N HIS A 584 -7.27 -30.40 2.92
CA HIS A 584 -7.25 -31.75 2.35
C HIS A 584 -5.98 -32.55 2.73
N CYS A 585 -4.80 -31.95 2.58
CA CYS A 585 -3.52 -32.64 2.74
C CYS A 585 -2.89 -32.45 4.13
N GLY A 586 -3.37 -31.51 4.95
CA GLY A 586 -2.70 -31.11 6.18
C GLY A 586 -1.41 -30.34 5.90
N LYS A 587 -0.38 -30.54 6.74
CA LYS A 587 0.93 -29.90 6.53
C LYS A 587 1.65 -30.48 5.31
N LEU A 588 2.37 -29.62 4.59
CA LEU A 588 3.10 -29.99 3.37
C LEU A 588 4.58 -30.31 3.68
N ASP A 589 5.22 -31.07 2.80
CA ASP A 589 6.64 -31.40 2.90
C ASP A 589 7.54 -30.21 2.52
N GLU A 590 8.74 -30.16 3.10
CA GLU A 590 9.65 -29.02 2.93
C GLU A 590 9.97 -28.66 1.46
N PRO A 591 10.27 -29.60 0.55
CA PRO A 591 10.49 -29.28 -0.87
C PRO A 591 9.30 -28.56 -1.53
N THR A 592 8.08 -29.03 -1.25
CA THR A 592 6.84 -28.41 -1.76
C THR A 592 6.67 -27.01 -1.20
N VAL A 593 6.87 -26.84 0.12
CA VAL A 593 6.76 -25.53 0.79
C VAL A 593 7.79 -24.54 0.24
N ARG A 594 9.03 -24.99 -0.02
CA ARG A 594 10.08 -24.16 -0.65
C ARG A 594 9.69 -23.68 -2.04
N GLY A 595 9.23 -24.59 -2.89
CA GLY A 595 8.79 -24.25 -4.25
C GLY A 595 7.59 -23.29 -4.26
N LEU A 596 6.59 -23.53 -3.40
CA LEU A 596 5.43 -22.65 -3.26
C LEU A 596 5.82 -21.27 -2.76
N GLY A 597 6.64 -21.20 -1.69
CA GLY A 597 7.12 -19.95 -1.13
C GLY A 597 7.95 -19.14 -2.14
N ALA A 598 8.82 -19.81 -2.91
CA ALA A 598 9.60 -19.16 -3.95
C ALA A 598 8.71 -18.62 -5.10
N GLY A 599 7.73 -19.40 -5.57
CA GLY A 599 6.78 -18.95 -6.59
C GLY A 599 5.94 -17.76 -6.15
N ILE A 600 5.46 -17.76 -4.90
CA ILE A 600 4.73 -16.61 -4.32
C ILE A 600 5.66 -15.39 -4.19
N ALA A 601 6.92 -15.58 -3.79
CA ALA A 601 7.88 -14.51 -3.68
C ALA A 601 8.21 -13.86 -5.05
N VAL A 602 8.34 -14.67 -6.11
CA VAL A 602 8.49 -14.18 -7.49
C VAL A 602 7.23 -13.42 -7.95
N ALA A 603 6.04 -13.89 -7.59
CA ALA A 603 4.80 -13.17 -7.87
C ALA A 603 4.77 -11.79 -7.18
N LEU A 604 5.16 -11.73 -5.90
CA LEU A 604 5.25 -10.46 -5.16
C LEU A 604 6.28 -9.50 -5.77
N THR A 605 7.43 -9.98 -6.24
CA THR A 605 8.40 -9.15 -6.98
C THR A 605 7.75 -8.49 -8.21
N ALA A 606 6.97 -9.26 -9.00
CA ALA A 606 6.28 -8.72 -10.17
C ALA A 606 5.18 -7.72 -9.81
N ILE A 607 4.44 -7.96 -8.72
CA ILE A 607 3.40 -7.04 -8.21
C ILE A 607 4.04 -5.74 -7.70
N HIS A 608 5.09 -5.84 -6.88
CA HIS A 608 5.78 -4.70 -6.28
C HIS A 608 6.48 -3.82 -7.32
N ALA A 609 6.96 -4.40 -8.43
CA ALA A 609 7.53 -3.65 -9.54
C ALA A 609 6.54 -2.68 -10.20
N GLN A 610 5.23 -2.92 -10.08
CA GLN A 610 4.19 -2.00 -10.57
C GLN A 610 3.71 -1.00 -9.50
N GLY A 611 4.36 -0.95 -8.34
CA GLY A 611 4.01 -0.06 -7.23
C GLY A 611 2.80 -0.51 -6.40
N ILE A 612 2.40 -1.77 -6.53
CA ILE A 612 1.28 -2.36 -5.78
C ILE A 612 1.83 -3.09 -4.55
N VAL A 613 1.13 -3.01 -3.41
CA VAL A 613 1.37 -3.86 -2.23
C VAL A 613 0.09 -4.69 -2.00
N HIS A 614 0.22 -6.00 -1.82
CA HIS A 614 -0.92 -6.92 -1.78
C HIS A 614 -1.77 -6.74 -0.51
N LEU A 615 -1.15 -6.65 0.66
CA LEU A 615 -1.73 -6.39 1.99
C LEU A 615 -2.76 -7.39 2.55
N ASP A 616 -3.20 -8.37 1.76
CA ASP A 616 -4.10 -9.47 2.13
C ASP A 616 -3.56 -10.83 1.65
N LEU A 617 -2.24 -11.03 1.70
CA LEU A 617 -1.66 -12.31 1.28
C LEU A 617 -1.96 -13.40 2.33
N LYS A 618 -2.70 -14.43 1.92
CA LYS A 618 -3.09 -15.59 2.74
C LYS A 618 -3.27 -16.84 1.86
N PRO A 619 -3.31 -18.07 2.41
CA PRO A 619 -3.46 -19.29 1.61
C PRO A 619 -4.71 -19.30 0.70
N GLY A 620 -5.80 -18.63 1.12
CA GLY A 620 -7.01 -18.49 0.30
C GLY A 620 -6.82 -17.64 -0.97
N ASN A 621 -5.85 -16.72 -0.98
CA ASN A 621 -5.58 -15.80 -2.10
C ASN A 621 -4.44 -16.32 -3.01
N VAL A 622 -4.12 -17.61 -2.91
CA VAL A 622 -3.14 -18.27 -3.77
C VAL A 622 -3.74 -19.56 -4.32
N LEU A 623 -3.91 -19.63 -5.63
CA LEU A 623 -4.40 -20.81 -6.34
C LEU A 623 -3.23 -21.70 -6.77
N LEU A 624 -3.43 -23.03 -6.78
CA LEU A 624 -2.39 -23.99 -7.17
C LEU A 624 -2.71 -24.66 -8.50
N THR A 625 -2.00 -24.29 -9.57
CA THR A 625 -2.06 -24.97 -10.87
C THR A 625 -1.00 -26.06 -10.96
N ALA A 626 -1.08 -26.91 -11.99
CA ALA A 626 -0.12 -27.99 -12.21
C ALA A 626 1.34 -27.51 -12.37
N ASP A 627 1.53 -26.26 -12.78
CA ASP A 627 2.83 -25.66 -13.07
C ASP A 627 3.29 -24.60 -12.04
N GLY A 628 2.52 -24.35 -10.98
CA GLY A 628 2.93 -23.51 -9.85
C GLY A 628 1.80 -22.75 -9.14
N PRO A 629 2.13 -21.91 -8.13
CA PRO A 629 1.15 -21.05 -7.47
C PRO A 629 0.71 -19.88 -8.37
N ARG A 630 -0.48 -19.33 -8.12
CA ARG A 630 -1.03 -18.13 -8.75
C ARG A 630 -1.56 -17.21 -7.67
N VAL A 631 -0.88 -16.08 -7.46
CA VAL A 631 -1.33 -15.05 -6.52
C VAL A 631 -2.45 -14.23 -7.18
N ILE A 632 -3.57 -14.08 -6.46
CA ILE A 632 -4.78 -13.37 -6.89
C ILE A 632 -5.14 -12.25 -5.91
N ASP A 633 -6.14 -11.42 -6.26
CA ASP A 633 -6.71 -10.37 -5.39
C ASP A 633 -5.69 -9.34 -4.84
N PHE A 634 -4.63 -9.03 -5.59
CA PHE A 634 -3.67 -7.98 -5.23
C PHE A 634 -4.17 -6.58 -5.65
N GLY A 635 -3.91 -5.57 -4.81
CA GLY A 635 -4.23 -4.16 -5.12
C GLY A 635 -5.72 -3.83 -5.10
N ILE A 636 -6.50 -4.36 -4.13
CA ILE A 636 -7.88 -3.90 -3.80
C ILE A 636 -8.01 -3.66 -2.28
N ALA A 637 -7.14 -4.31 -1.49
CA ALA A 637 -7.14 -4.27 -0.04
C ALA A 637 -6.82 -2.89 0.57
N GLN A 638 -6.15 -1.99 -0.17
CA GLN A 638 -5.86 -0.64 0.33
C GLN A 638 -7.10 0.24 0.30
N ILE A 639 -7.96 0.08 -0.71
CA ILE A 639 -9.23 0.82 -0.80
C ILE A 639 -10.28 0.24 0.16
N GLU A 640 -10.37 -1.09 0.31
CA GLU A 640 -11.24 -1.73 1.30
C GLU A 640 -11.03 -1.13 2.71
N ARG A 641 -9.77 -0.87 3.08
CA ARG A 641 -9.40 -0.25 4.36
C ARG A 641 -9.75 1.24 4.48
N LEU A 642 -9.82 1.97 3.37
CA LEU A 642 -10.22 3.40 3.36
C LEU A 642 -11.72 3.58 3.67
N THR A 643 -12.54 2.56 3.42
CA THR A 643 -14.01 2.66 3.50
C THR A 643 -14.61 2.19 4.83
N GLU A 644 -13.90 1.33 5.57
CA GLU A 644 -14.31 0.87 6.90
C GLU A 644 -13.19 1.03 7.93
N PRO A 645 -12.92 2.25 8.45
CA PRO A 645 -11.83 2.48 9.40
C PRO A 645 -12.07 1.87 10.80
N ARG A 646 -13.23 1.23 11.03
CA ARG A 646 -13.75 0.91 12.38
C ARG A 646 -14.35 -0.48 12.56
N ARG A 647 -14.37 -1.32 11.54
CA ARG A 647 -14.67 -2.75 11.71
C ARG A 647 -13.40 -3.53 11.40
N GLY A 648 -12.93 -4.28 12.39
CA GLY A 648 -11.98 -5.34 12.14
C GLY A 648 -12.54 -6.19 10.99
N PHE A 649 -11.69 -6.42 10.00
CA PHE A 649 -11.95 -7.41 8.96
C PHE A 649 -12.61 -8.63 9.61
N ALA A 650 -13.73 -9.08 9.04
CA ALA A 650 -14.18 -10.45 9.20
C ALA A 650 -13.21 -11.37 8.44
N GLY A 651 -11.95 -11.36 8.86
CA GLY A 651 -10.80 -11.97 8.22
C GLY A 651 -9.66 -12.03 9.22
N THR A 652 -9.20 -13.24 9.50
CA THR A 652 -8.27 -13.59 10.57
C THR A 652 -6.99 -12.74 10.50
N TYR A 653 -6.68 -11.93 11.53
CA TYR A 653 -5.44 -11.14 11.66
C TYR A 653 -4.13 -11.96 11.60
N THR A 654 -4.23 -13.28 11.45
CA THR A 654 -3.15 -14.25 11.42
C THR A 654 -2.03 -13.88 10.46
N TYR A 655 -2.35 -13.33 9.29
CA TYR A 655 -1.34 -12.99 8.28
C TYR A 655 -0.94 -11.51 8.29
N ALA A 656 -1.61 -10.67 9.10
CA ALA A 656 -1.34 -9.25 9.14
C ALA A 656 0.02 -8.94 9.78
N SER A 657 0.76 -8.01 9.18
CA SER A 657 2.04 -7.58 9.71
C SER A 657 1.91 -6.72 10.98
N PRO A 658 2.96 -6.64 11.81
CA PRO A 658 2.93 -5.82 13.03
C PRO A 658 2.59 -4.35 12.77
N GLU A 659 3.06 -3.77 11.66
CA GLU A 659 2.73 -2.41 11.24
C GLU A 659 1.27 -2.27 10.76
N GLN A 660 0.70 -3.29 10.13
CA GLN A 660 -0.74 -3.34 9.82
C GLN A 660 -1.62 -3.36 11.08
N LEU A 661 -1.11 -3.88 12.20
CA LEU A 661 -1.77 -3.86 13.51
C LEU A 661 -1.53 -2.58 14.33
N ARG A 662 -0.65 -1.69 13.86
CA ARG A 662 -0.23 -0.46 14.57
C ARG A 662 -0.87 0.83 14.01
N GLU A 663 -1.93 0.71 13.21
CA GLU A 663 -2.65 1.86 12.62
C GLU A 663 -1.70 2.83 11.88
N GLN A 664 -0.66 2.29 11.21
CA GLN A 664 0.24 3.09 10.40
C GLN A 664 -0.40 3.40 9.02
N PRO A 665 -0.25 4.61 8.48
CA PRO A 665 -0.93 5.03 7.25
C PRO A 665 -0.22 4.59 5.96
N VAL A 666 1.03 4.12 6.02
CA VAL A 666 1.82 3.72 4.84
C VAL A 666 2.34 2.31 5.04
N PHE A 667 1.92 1.39 4.18
CA PHE A 667 2.43 0.03 4.14
C PHE A 667 3.42 -0.11 2.99
N THR A 668 4.43 -0.94 3.19
CA THR A 668 5.51 -1.15 2.23
C THR A 668 5.50 -2.61 1.75
N PRO A 669 6.21 -2.93 0.65
CA PRO A 669 6.52 -4.31 0.26
C PRO A 669 6.89 -5.27 1.41
N ALA A 670 7.50 -4.76 2.48
CA ALA A 670 7.89 -5.54 3.65
C ALA A 670 6.68 -6.13 4.42
N SER A 671 5.48 -5.55 4.32
CA SER A 671 4.27 -6.11 4.93
C SER A 671 3.83 -7.41 4.25
N ASP A 672 3.97 -7.49 2.92
CA ASP A 672 3.71 -8.72 2.17
C ASP A 672 4.76 -9.79 2.47
N VAL A 673 6.02 -9.40 2.69
CA VAL A 673 7.08 -10.33 3.10
C VAL A 673 6.78 -10.97 4.46
N PHE A 674 6.23 -10.21 5.42
CA PHE A 674 5.79 -10.77 6.69
C PHE A 674 4.64 -11.77 6.50
N SER A 675 3.68 -11.41 5.65
CA SER A 675 2.54 -12.27 5.30
C SER A 675 3.02 -13.57 4.64
N LEU A 676 3.97 -13.48 3.70
CA LEU A 676 4.64 -14.62 3.05
C LEU A 676 5.34 -15.52 4.08
N GLY A 677 6.11 -14.94 5.01
CA GLY A 677 6.74 -15.71 6.10
C GLY A 677 5.74 -16.48 6.95
N THR A 678 4.56 -15.89 7.20
CA THR A 678 3.47 -16.54 7.92
C THR A 678 2.82 -17.66 7.08
N VAL A 679 2.62 -17.44 5.77
CA VAL A 679 2.10 -18.46 4.84
C VAL A 679 3.05 -19.66 4.77
N VAL A 680 4.34 -19.44 4.58
CA VAL A 680 5.37 -20.51 4.55
C VAL A 680 5.37 -21.31 5.85
N ALA A 681 5.32 -20.62 7.00
CA ALA A 681 5.23 -21.29 8.31
C ALA A 681 3.94 -22.10 8.44
N ARG A 682 2.78 -21.55 8.03
CA ARG A 682 1.49 -22.25 8.08
C ARG A 682 1.47 -23.50 7.21
N LEU A 683 2.05 -23.44 6.00
CA LEU A 683 2.13 -24.59 5.08
C LEU A 683 2.98 -25.73 5.66
N ALA A 684 4.11 -25.40 6.30
CA ALA A 684 5.01 -26.39 6.90
C ALA A 684 4.50 -26.96 8.24
N LEU A 685 3.82 -26.14 9.05
CA LEU A 685 3.32 -26.55 10.37
C LEU A 685 1.93 -27.19 10.31
N GLY A 686 1.11 -26.82 9.32
CA GLY A 686 -0.30 -27.17 9.22
C GLY A 686 -1.21 -26.40 10.18
N HIS A 687 -0.65 -25.60 11.10
CA HIS A 687 -1.36 -24.74 12.04
C HIS A 687 -0.76 -23.32 12.06
N SER A 688 -1.49 -22.36 12.66
CA SER A 688 -1.04 -20.96 12.76
C SER A 688 0.19 -20.88 13.66
N PRO A 689 1.25 -20.14 13.28
CA PRO A 689 2.40 -19.90 14.16
C PRO A 689 2.10 -18.85 15.24
N TRP A 690 0.95 -18.16 15.18
CA TRP A 690 0.63 -17.03 16.07
C TRP A 690 -0.35 -17.39 17.18
N GLY A 691 -0.95 -18.58 17.16
CA GLY A 691 -1.98 -19.01 18.12
C GLY A 691 -3.33 -19.27 17.45
N LYS A 692 -4.34 -19.58 18.25
CA LYS A 692 -5.67 -20.01 17.78
C LYS A 692 -6.72 -18.90 17.83
N ASP A 693 -6.75 -18.10 18.89
CA ASP A 693 -7.71 -17.01 19.02
C ASP A 693 -7.10 -15.66 18.58
N THR A 694 -7.96 -14.75 18.14
CA THR A 694 -7.57 -13.44 17.62
C THR A 694 -6.75 -12.60 18.61
N ALA A 695 -7.06 -12.65 19.90
CA ALA A 695 -6.36 -11.84 20.90
C ALA A 695 -4.92 -12.35 21.08
N THR A 696 -4.74 -13.67 21.15
CA THR A 696 -3.43 -14.32 21.20
C THR A 696 -2.61 -14.06 19.93
N VAL A 697 -3.24 -14.18 18.76
CA VAL A 697 -2.59 -13.90 17.46
C VAL A 697 -2.07 -12.47 17.41
N VAL A 698 -2.92 -11.48 17.72
CA VAL A 698 -2.53 -10.06 17.72
C VAL A 698 -1.43 -9.78 18.76
N ALA A 699 -1.52 -10.38 19.95
CA ALA A 699 -0.50 -10.23 20.98
C ALA A 699 0.86 -10.79 20.54
N ASN A 700 0.88 -11.99 19.96
CA ASN A 700 2.10 -12.67 19.54
C ASN A 700 2.74 -11.98 18.33
N ILE A 701 1.95 -11.50 17.36
CA ILE A 701 2.46 -10.70 16.24
C ILE A 701 3.11 -9.41 16.76
N ARG A 702 2.45 -8.69 17.69
CA ARG A 702 3.00 -7.46 18.28
C ARG A 702 4.28 -7.71 19.08
N ALA A 703 4.35 -8.85 19.76
CA ALA A 703 5.51 -9.29 20.54
C ALA A 703 6.63 -9.91 19.69
N GLY A 704 6.38 -10.20 18.40
CA GLY A 704 7.34 -10.88 17.53
C GLY A 704 7.69 -12.29 18.02
N SER A 705 6.70 -12.99 18.59
CA SER A 705 6.88 -14.29 19.25
C SER A 705 6.12 -15.42 18.54
N PRO A 706 6.48 -15.79 17.30
CA PRO A 706 5.85 -16.91 16.61
C PRO A 706 6.27 -18.25 17.23
N ASP A 707 5.34 -19.19 17.33
CA ASP A 707 5.61 -20.59 17.64
C ASP A 707 6.05 -21.33 16.38
N LEU A 708 7.36 -21.45 16.21
CA LEU A 708 8.00 -22.13 15.08
C LEU A 708 8.45 -23.56 15.44
N ARG A 709 7.97 -24.14 16.54
CA ARG A 709 8.33 -25.51 16.93
C ARG A 709 7.82 -26.49 15.88
N GLY A 710 8.71 -27.34 15.37
CA GLY A 710 8.39 -28.31 14.32
C GLY A 710 8.57 -27.78 12.89
N LEU A 711 9.03 -26.54 12.71
CA LEU A 711 9.41 -26.02 11.41
C LEU A 711 10.66 -26.78 10.88
N PRO A 712 10.71 -27.16 9.60
CA PRO A 712 11.89 -27.80 9.01
C PRO A 712 13.14 -26.89 9.08
N PRO A 713 14.34 -27.44 9.37
CA PRO A 713 15.56 -26.64 9.56
C PRO A 713 15.90 -25.75 8.35
N GLY A 714 15.68 -26.21 7.13
CA GLY A 714 15.98 -25.45 5.91
C GLY A 714 15.01 -24.29 5.64
N LEU A 715 13.97 -24.10 6.47
CA LEU A 715 13.04 -22.97 6.44
C LEU A 715 13.24 -21.99 7.61
N HIS A 716 14.02 -22.35 8.63
CA HIS A 716 14.15 -21.55 9.85
C HIS A 716 14.63 -20.11 9.58
N ASP A 717 15.75 -19.96 8.87
CA ASP A 717 16.39 -18.66 8.70
C ASP A 717 15.55 -17.71 7.84
N VAL A 718 14.98 -18.22 6.75
CA VAL A 718 14.11 -17.44 5.85
C VAL A 718 12.82 -17.03 6.53
N VAL A 719 12.12 -17.94 7.24
CA VAL A 719 10.89 -17.61 7.97
C VAL A 719 11.16 -16.59 9.06
N ARG A 720 12.21 -16.77 9.88
CA ARG A 720 12.54 -15.80 10.95
C ARG A 720 12.90 -14.43 10.40
N SER A 721 13.58 -14.37 9.26
CA SER A 721 13.94 -13.10 8.61
C SER A 721 12.70 -12.38 8.05
N CYS A 722 11.76 -13.12 7.47
CA CYS A 722 10.48 -12.57 7.02
C CYS A 722 9.62 -12.05 8.18
N LEU A 723 9.61 -12.76 9.32
CA LEU A 723 8.80 -12.41 10.50
C LEU A 723 9.45 -11.36 11.42
N HIS A 724 10.47 -10.64 10.95
CA HIS A 724 11.13 -9.61 11.74
C HIS A 724 10.18 -8.44 12.08
N LEU A 725 10.21 -7.94 13.32
CA LEU A 725 9.29 -6.86 13.78
C LEU A 725 9.54 -5.53 13.07
N ASP A 726 10.80 -5.20 12.82
CA ASP A 726 11.22 -4.04 12.02
C ASP A 726 11.09 -4.38 10.53
N PRO A 727 10.21 -3.69 9.76
CA PRO A 727 10.03 -3.92 8.34
C PRO A 727 11.30 -3.71 7.52
N ALA A 728 12.20 -2.81 7.94
CA ALA A 728 13.42 -2.48 7.20
C ALA A 728 14.47 -3.60 7.24
N ARG A 729 14.30 -4.59 8.14
CA ARG A 729 15.21 -5.74 8.26
C ARG A 729 14.67 -7.01 7.59
N ARG A 730 13.46 -6.95 7.04
CA ARG A 730 12.91 -8.08 6.28
C ARG A 730 13.60 -8.14 4.92
N PRO A 731 13.87 -9.35 4.39
CA PRO A 731 14.39 -9.49 3.03
C PRO A 731 13.38 -8.97 2.01
N THR A 732 13.85 -8.64 0.82
CA THR A 732 13.00 -8.40 -0.35
C THR A 732 12.38 -9.72 -0.84
N PRO A 733 11.24 -9.70 -1.56
CA PRO A 733 10.68 -10.93 -2.11
C PRO A 733 11.66 -11.70 -3.01
N GLY A 734 12.51 -11.01 -3.80
CA GLY A 734 13.55 -11.65 -4.59
C GLY A 734 14.57 -12.41 -3.73
N GLU A 735 15.04 -11.83 -2.62
CA GLU A 735 15.93 -12.50 -1.67
C GLU A 735 15.26 -13.70 -0.98
N VAL A 736 13.95 -13.62 -0.70
CA VAL A 736 13.18 -14.75 -0.17
C VAL A 736 13.08 -15.88 -1.20
N ALA A 737 12.83 -15.55 -2.47
CA ALA A 737 12.79 -16.52 -3.55
C ALA A 737 14.12 -17.28 -3.66
N GLU A 738 15.23 -16.54 -3.70
CA GLU A 738 16.59 -17.10 -3.81
C GLU A 738 16.97 -17.97 -2.60
N ALA A 739 16.59 -17.56 -1.38
CA ALA A 739 16.84 -18.33 -0.17
C ALA A 739 16.03 -19.66 -0.12
N LEU A 740 14.82 -19.67 -0.68
CA LEU A 740 13.95 -20.85 -0.73
C LEU A 740 14.30 -21.80 -1.88
N VAL A 741 14.67 -21.27 -3.04
CA VAL A 741 15.09 -22.04 -4.22
C VAL A 741 16.17 -21.23 -4.94
N PRO A 742 17.43 -21.70 -4.98
CA PRO A 742 18.50 -21.02 -5.70
C PRO A 742 18.17 -20.86 -7.19
N GLY A 743 18.40 -19.67 -7.75
CA GLY A 743 18.04 -19.29 -9.13
C GLY A 743 16.58 -18.86 -9.31
N ALA A 744 15.74 -18.95 -8.27
CA ALA A 744 14.34 -18.57 -8.39
C ALA A 744 14.13 -17.07 -8.61
N ALA A 745 15.06 -16.22 -8.18
CA ALA A 745 14.99 -14.77 -8.44
C ALA A 745 14.97 -14.45 -9.95
N ASP A 746 15.62 -15.28 -10.76
CA ASP A 746 15.66 -15.18 -12.23
C ASP A 746 14.48 -15.91 -12.91
N GLY A 747 13.53 -16.43 -12.12
CA GLY A 747 12.34 -17.13 -12.61
C GLY A 747 12.51 -18.64 -12.78
N GLU A 748 13.66 -19.22 -12.38
CA GLU A 748 13.95 -20.65 -12.46
C GLU A 748 13.29 -21.48 -11.34
N VAL A 749 11.98 -21.32 -11.16
CA VAL A 749 11.21 -22.22 -10.28
C VAL A 749 10.77 -23.43 -11.11
N GLY A 750 11.41 -24.57 -10.85
CA GLY A 750 11.09 -25.87 -11.43
C GLY A 750 9.70 -26.40 -11.05
N PRO A 751 9.27 -27.55 -11.59
CA PRO A 751 7.99 -28.16 -11.27
C PRO A 751 7.90 -28.49 -9.77
N LEU A 752 6.75 -28.20 -9.16
CA LEU A 752 6.52 -28.45 -7.74
C LEU A 752 6.46 -29.97 -7.47
N PRO A 753 7.16 -30.49 -6.44
CA PRO A 753 7.15 -31.90 -6.08
C PRO A 753 5.87 -32.26 -5.29
N LEU A 754 4.70 -32.02 -5.88
CA LEU A 754 3.42 -32.27 -5.22
C LEU A 754 3.21 -33.75 -4.87
N SER A 755 2.62 -34.04 -3.72
CA SER A 755 2.18 -35.39 -3.37
C SER A 755 1.10 -35.90 -4.35
N GLN A 756 0.92 -37.21 -4.47
CA GLN A 756 -0.11 -37.77 -5.34
C GLN A 756 -1.52 -37.27 -4.97
N GLU A 757 -1.77 -37.07 -3.67
CA GLU A 757 -3.03 -36.52 -3.16
C GLU A 757 -3.24 -35.06 -3.59
N ALA A 758 -2.22 -34.22 -3.47
CA ALA A 758 -2.25 -32.84 -3.96
C ALA A 758 -2.44 -32.77 -5.49
N GLN A 759 -1.75 -33.63 -6.24
CA GLN A 759 -1.90 -33.73 -7.70
C GLN A 759 -3.32 -34.14 -8.08
N ASN A 760 -3.93 -35.09 -7.35
CA ASN A 760 -5.30 -35.52 -7.58
C ASN A 760 -6.30 -34.40 -7.29
N LEU A 761 -6.08 -33.60 -6.24
CA LEU A 761 -6.93 -32.45 -5.92
C LEU A 761 -6.89 -31.41 -7.06
N VAL A 762 -5.69 -31.03 -7.49
CA VAL A 762 -5.48 -30.10 -8.61
C VAL A 762 -6.09 -30.64 -9.92
N ALA A 763 -5.90 -31.93 -10.21
CA ALA A 763 -6.49 -32.56 -11.39
C ALA A 763 -8.02 -32.63 -11.32
N GLY A 764 -8.57 -32.89 -10.13
CA GLY A 764 -10.02 -32.87 -9.88
C GLY A 764 -10.61 -31.50 -10.22
N HIS A 765 -9.94 -30.44 -9.77
CA HIS A 765 -10.31 -29.06 -10.03
C HIS A 765 -10.27 -28.71 -11.53
N ALA A 766 -9.27 -29.20 -12.27
CA ALA A 766 -9.19 -29.06 -13.73
C ALA A 766 -10.32 -29.79 -14.50
N THR A 767 -11.01 -30.74 -13.86
CA THR A 767 -12.11 -31.52 -14.45
C THR A 767 -13.51 -31.09 -14.00
N MET A 768 -13.62 -30.20 -13.01
CA MET A 768 -14.89 -29.72 -12.48
C MET A 768 -15.54 -28.66 -13.39
N PRO A 769 -16.89 -28.63 -13.51
CA PRO A 769 -17.60 -27.53 -14.18
C PRO A 769 -17.44 -26.22 -13.39
N ALA A 770 -17.12 -25.13 -14.08
CA ALA A 770 -16.82 -23.82 -13.48
C ALA A 770 -17.92 -23.29 -12.52
N THR A 771 -19.19 -23.66 -12.75
CA THR A 771 -20.35 -23.24 -11.95
C THR A 771 -20.47 -23.89 -10.57
N ARG A 772 -19.62 -24.88 -10.25
CA ARG A 772 -19.70 -25.64 -8.98
C ARG A 772 -18.62 -25.25 -7.97
N PHE A 773 -17.75 -24.32 -8.35
CA PHE A 773 -16.46 -24.10 -7.70
C PHE A 773 -16.46 -22.91 -6.75
N TYR A 774 -17.31 -21.93 -7.05
CA TYR A 774 -17.41 -20.72 -6.26
C TYR A 774 -18.37 -20.84 -5.07
N GLU A 775 -19.25 -21.84 -5.07
CA GLU A 775 -19.91 -22.30 -3.84
C GLU A 775 -18.86 -22.71 -2.78
N THR A 776 -17.73 -23.28 -3.17
CA THR A 776 -16.65 -23.69 -2.26
C THR A 776 -15.82 -22.52 -1.73
N LEU A 777 -15.57 -21.49 -2.55
CA LEU A 777 -14.86 -20.27 -2.13
C LEU A 777 -15.73 -19.34 -1.28
N ALA A 778 -17.04 -19.24 -1.56
CA ALA A 778 -17.98 -18.49 -0.72
C ALA A 778 -18.08 -19.09 0.70
N TYR A 779 -17.90 -20.41 0.83
CA TYR A 779 -17.79 -21.06 2.14
C TYR A 779 -16.53 -20.62 2.93
N THR A 780 -15.41 -20.32 2.28
CA THR A 780 -14.18 -19.86 2.97
C THR A 780 -14.24 -18.42 3.47
N SER A 781 -15.14 -17.60 2.94
CA SER A 781 -15.36 -16.21 3.40
C SER A 781 -16.36 -16.08 4.54
N ASP A 782 -17.25 -17.05 4.74
CA ASP A 782 -18.39 -16.96 5.67
C ASP A 782 -18.36 -17.97 6.83
N THR A 783 -17.38 -18.88 6.89
CA THR A 783 -17.22 -19.76 8.07
C THR A 783 -16.47 -19.04 9.18
N PRO A 784 -17.04 -18.89 10.39
CA PRO A 784 -16.19 -18.77 11.57
C PRO A 784 -15.32 -20.02 11.62
N GLU A 785 -14.00 -19.85 11.80
CA GLU A 785 -13.04 -20.93 12.08
C GLU A 785 -13.47 -21.67 13.36
N ASP A 786 -14.44 -22.58 13.27
CA ASP A 786 -14.75 -23.53 14.33
C ASP A 786 -13.86 -24.75 14.14
N ASP A 787 -12.64 -24.65 14.64
CA ASP A 787 -11.65 -25.73 14.68
C ASP A 787 -11.97 -26.73 15.80
N SER A 788 -13.24 -27.17 15.84
CA SER A 788 -13.65 -28.34 16.61
C SER A 788 -13.40 -29.57 15.76
N ALA A 789 -12.40 -30.34 16.18
CA ALA A 789 -11.93 -31.54 15.51
C ALA A 789 -13.09 -32.42 14.98
N VAL A 790 -13.16 -32.58 13.66
CA VAL A 790 -13.89 -33.67 13.01
C VAL A 790 -13.17 -34.97 13.37
N THR A 791 -13.56 -35.54 14.51
CA THR A 791 -13.29 -36.94 14.82
C THR A 791 -14.30 -37.78 14.06
N ARG A 792 -13.94 -38.21 12.84
CA ARG A 792 -14.54 -39.43 12.27
C ARG A 792 -13.74 -40.64 12.75
N PRO A 793 -14.39 -41.67 13.30
CA PRO A 793 -13.73 -42.82 13.88
C PRO A 793 -13.22 -43.74 12.77
N LEU A 794 -11.96 -44.16 12.88
CA LEU A 794 -11.38 -45.27 12.11
C LEU A 794 -11.08 -46.44 13.08
N PRO A 795 -11.04 -47.68 12.58
CA PRO A 795 -11.56 -48.85 13.27
C PRO A 795 -10.59 -49.39 14.32
N THR A 796 -11.16 -49.93 15.39
CA THR A 796 -10.47 -50.76 16.38
C THR A 796 -9.90 -52.01 15.72
N GLY A 797 -8.58 -52.14 15.75
CA GLY A 797 -7.83 -53.36 15.50
C GLY A 797 -6.75 -53.48 16.56
N ASP A 798 -6.86 -54.52 17.38
CA ASP A 798 -6.01 -54.87 18.52
C ASP A 798 -4.50 -54.76 18.25
N LEU A 799 -3.76 -54.32 19.27
CA LEU A 799 -2.59 -55.04 19.80
C LEU A 799 -2.23 -54.50 21.19
N ALA A 800 -2.12 -55.45 22.12
CA ALA A 800 -2.00 -55.25 23.56
C ALA A 800 -0.55 -55.19 24.07
N ALA A 801 -0.43 -54.64 25.29
CA ALA A 801 0.62 -54.86 26.31
C ALA A 801 2.02 -54.29 26.00
N THR A 802 2.78 -53.72 26.95
CA THR A 802 3.03 -54.15 28.33
C THR A 802 3.41 -53.00 29.28
N VAL A 803 3.05 -53.21 30.55
CA VAL A 803 3.32 -52.45 31.78
C VAL A 803 4.78 -52.61 32.24
N ALA A 804 5.34 -51.58 32.90
CA ALA A 804 6.30 -51.75 34.01
C ALA A 804 6.20 -50.57 35.00
N GLU A 805 5.69 -50.87 36.20
CA GLU A 805 5.65 -50.02 37.39
C GLU A 805 6.93 -50.14 38.24
N GLY A 806 7.13 -49.17 39.15
CA GLY A 806 7.92 -49.28 40.39
C GLY A 806 8.79 -48.04 40.63
N ALA A 807 8.83 -47.38 41.79
CA ALA A 807 8.30 -47.68 43.11
C ALA A 807 8.23 -46.39 43.96
N ARG A 808 7.38 -46.42 45.00
CA ARG A 808 7.20 -45.40 46.06
C ARG A 808 8.26 -45.55 47.16
N GLU A 809 8.53 -44.48 47.90
CA GLU A 809 8.77 -44.54 49.35
C GLU A 809 8.44 -43.20 50.04
N ASP A 810 7.69 -43.30 51.15
CA ASP A 810 7.24 -42.26 52.08
C ASP A 810 8.28 -42.01 53.20
N GLY A 811 8.34 -40.80 53.77
CA GLY A 811 9.14 -40.51 54.96
C GLY A 811 8.99 -39.08 55.54
N ASP A 812 8.43 -39.01 56.73
CA ASP A 812 7.83 -37.86 57.45
C ASP A 812 8.83 -36.87 58.17
N ARG A 813 8.37 -35.62 58.33
CA ARG A 813 8.69 -34.57 59.35
C ARG A 813 9.69 -33.41 59.13
N ARG A 814 9.06 -32.21 59.23
CA ARG A 814 9.45 -30.95 59.91
C ARG A 814 10.44 -29.98 59.24
N ALA A 815 9.83 -29.03 58.53
CA ALA A 815 10.04 -27.58 58.55
C ALA A 815 11.43 -27.02 58.94
N VAL A 816 12.18 -26.64 57.90
CA VAL A 816 13.07 -25.47 57.86
C VAL A 816 12.81 -24.78 56.51
N PRO A 817 12.61 -23.45 56.43
CA PRO A 817 12.38 -22.78 55.15
C PRO A 817 13.73 -22.59 54.44
N SER A 818 14.09 -23.49 53.54
CA SER A 818 15.17 -23.28 52.58
C SER A 818 14.57 -22.97 51.22
N GLY A 819 14.65 -21.70 50.83
CA GLY A 819 14.26 -21.24 49.50
C GLY A 819 15.28 -21.67 48.46
N ASP A 820 15.03 -22.81 47.81
CA ASP A 820 15.65 -23.12 46.51
C ASP A 820 14.76 -22.57 45.40
N ALA A 821 14.81 -21.24 45.21
CA ALA A 821 14.40 -20.65 43.95
C ALA A 821 15.53 -20.91 42.95
N THR A 822 15.29 -21.72 41.91
CA THR A 822 16.21 -21.82 40.78
C THR A 822 16.52 -20.42 40.25
N PRO A 823 17.77 -20.14 39.80
CA PRO A 823 18.16 -18.81 39.33
C PRO A 823 17.20 -18.25 38.26
N ALA A 824 16.63 -19.10 37.41
CA ALA A 824 15.64 -18.73 36.41
C ALA A 824 14.32 -18.21 37.02
N ARG A 825 13.82 -18.85 38.08
CA ARG A 825 12.60 -18.41 38.78
C ARG A 825 12.86 -17.14 39.58
N ALA A 826 14.01 -17.06 40.24
CA ALA A 826 14.44 -15.85 40.94
C ALA A 826 14.62 -14.66 39.98
N ALA A 827 15.11 -14.89 38.75
CA ALA A 827 15.25 -13.85 37.72
C ALA A 827 13.88 -13.37 37.22
N GLY A 828 12.96 -14.28 36.91
CA GLY A 828 11.60 -13.93 36.47
C GLY A 828 10.81 -13.15 37.53
N ASP A 829 10.94 -13.53 38.80
CA ASP A 829 10.32 -12.79 39.92
C ASP A 829 10.90 -11.37 40.05
N LEU A 830 12.23 -11.22 39.85
CA LEU A 830 12.89 -9.93 39.91
C LEU A 830 12.49 -9.03 38.74
N GLU A 831 12.47 -9.55 37.52
CA GLU A 831 12.05 -8.82 36.31
C GLU A 831 10.60 -8.34 36.41
N THR A 832 9.70 -9.18 36.91
CA THR A 832 8.30 -8.80 37.14
C THR A 832 8.18 -7.63 38.11
N ARG A 833 8.97 -7.64 39.19
CA ARG A 833 9.01 -6.55 40.19
C ARG A 833 9.64 -5.27 39.63
N ILE A 834 10.69 -5.39 38.81
CA ILE A 834 11.31 -4.23 38.14
C ILE A 834 10.32 -3.59 37.17
N HIS A 835 9.60 -4.38 36.36
CA HIS A 835 8.59 -3.85 35.44
C HIS A 835 7.36 -3.27 36.13
N ALA A 836 6.98 -3.78 37.30
CA ALA A 836 5.98 -3.12 38.13
C ALA A 836 6.52 -1.78 38.66
N TRP A 837 7.75 -1.77 39.17
CA TRP A 837 8.43 -0.58 39.65
C TRP A 837 8.63 0.49 38.57
N GLU A 838 8.94 0.14 37.32
CA GLU A 838 9.07 1.10 36.20
C GLU A 838 7.74 1.77 35.86
N ARG A 839 6.62 1.02 35.90
CA ARG A 839 5.28 1.54 35.58
C ARG A 839 4.72 2.50 36.63
N GLU A 840 5.22 2.42 37.86
CA GLU A 840 4.84 3.31 38.96
C GLU A 840 5.68 4.62 38.98
N GLY A 841 6.46 4.89 37.94
CA GLY A 841 7.59 5.83 37.92
C GLY A 841 7.31 7.33 37.81
N ASP A 842 6.06 7.77 37.63
CA ASP A 842 5.76 9.21 37.47
C ASP A 842 6.08 10.00 38.74
N GLY A 843 7.10 10.87 38.66
CA GLY A 843 7.46 11.84 39.72
C GLY A 843 8.65 11.47 40.62
N ARG A 844 9.41 10.40 40.36
CA ARG A 844 10.61 10.06 41.16
C ARG A 844 11.81 10.92 40.79
N SER A 845 12.56 11.38 41.80
CA SER A 845 13.85 12.05 41.58
C SER A 845 14.92 11.06 41.13
N MET A 846 15.91 11.52 40.36
CA MET A 846 17.01 10.68 39.87
C MET A 846 17.80 9.99 41.02
N THR A 847 17.99 10.68 42.14
CA THR A 847 18.61 10.14 43.36
C THR A 847 17.79 9.00 43.98
N GLN A 848 16.46 9.12 43.97
CA GLN A 848 15.56 8.08 44.44
C GLN A 848 15.59 6.87 43.51
N THR A 849 15.52 7.09 42.20
CA THR A 849 15.62 6.05 41.17
C THR A 849 16.94 5.29 41.27
N ARG A 850 18.07 5.98 41.48
CA ARG A 850 19.39 5.35 41.69
C ARG A 850 19.39 4.47 42.94
N ARG A 851 18.88 4.95 44.08
CA ARG A 851 18.83 4.18 45.33
C ARG A 851 18.00 2.91 45.17
N GLU A 852 16.81 3.02 44.58
CA GLU A 852 15.89 1.89 44.37
C GLU A 852 16.47 0.87 43.37
N CYS A 853 17.11 1.34 42.29
CA CYS A 853 17.86 0.49 41.35
C CYS A 853 19.02 -0.26 42.07
N GLY A 854 19.71 0.40 43.01
CA GLY A 854 20.75 -0.22 43.83
C GLY A 854 20.24 -1.36 44.71
N VAL A 855 19.01 -1.27 45.23
CA VAL A 855 18.37 -2.36 46.00
C VAL A 855 18.13 -3.58 45.11
N PHE A 856 17.61 -3.36 43.89
CA PHE A 856 17.43 -4.46 42.92
C PHE A 856 18.76 -5.07 42.48
N LEU A 857 19.80 -4.27 42.32
CA LEU A 857 21.13 -4.74 41.96
C LEU A 857 21.73 -5.65 43.05
N GLU A 858 21.65 -5.26 44.32
CA GLU A 858 22.16 -6.09 45.42
C GLU A 858 21.34 -7.38 45.60
N GLU A 859 20.01 -7.31 45.42
CA GLU A 859 19.16 -8.51 45.45
C GLU A 859 19.48 -9.46 44.27
N ALA A 860 19.67 -8.92 43.06
CA ALA A 860 20.07 -9.69 41.89
C ALA A 860 21.45 -10.33 42.10
N ARG A 861 22.41 -9.60 42.67
CA ARG A 861 23.75 -10.12 42.94
C ARG A 861 23.73 -11.25 43.96
N ALA A 862 22.90 -11.14 45.00
CA ALA A 862 22.76 -12.16 46.04
C ALA A 862 22.04 -13.42 45.53
N ARG A 863 21.02 -13.27 44.67
CA ARG A 863 20.16 -14.39 44.22
C ARG A 863 20.59 -15.04 42.91
N LEU A 864 21.21 -14.27 42.00
CA LEU A 864 21.54 -14.70 40.63
C LEU A 864 23.05 -14.73 40.37
N GLY A 865 23.85 -14.10 41.24
CA GLY A 865 25.29 -13.95 41.07
C GLY A 865 25.69 -12.74 40.21
N ALA A 866 26.97 -12.36 40.31
CA ALA A 866 27.49 -11.12 39.72
C ALA A 866 27.60 -11.13 38.18
N ALA A 867 27.71 -12.32 37.57
CA ALA A 867 27.86 -12.49 36.12
C ALA A 867 26.54 -12.76 35.39
N HIS A 868 25.42 -12.84 36.12
CA HIS A 868 24.11 -13.08 35.50
C HIS A 868 23.68 -11.88 34.63
N PRO A 869 23.05 -12.09 33.46
CA PRO A 869 22.72 -11.00 32.55
C PRO A 869 21.86 -9.89 33.17
N LEU A 870 20.87 -10.26 33.98
CA LEU A 870 20.05 -9.28 34.72
C LEU A 870 20.86 -8.45 35.71
N THR A 871 21.79 -9.08 36.44
CA THR A 871 22.68 -8.39 37.39
C THR A 871 23.61 -7.41 36.66
N LEU A 872 24.14 -7.80 35.49
CA LEU A 872 24.98 -6.94 34.65
C LEU A 872 24.21 -5.75 34.08
N ARG A 873 22.96 -5.97 33.62
CA ARG A 873 22.08 -4.89 33.14
C ARG A 873 21.77 -3.88 34.23
N LEU A 874 21.36 -4.35 35.41
CA LEU A 874 21.10 -3.49 36.58
C LEU A 874 22.35 -2.73 37.02
N ARG A 875 23.54 -3.35 36.92
CA ARG A 875 24.82 -2.71 37.24
C ARG A 875 25.13 -1.56 36.29
N VAL A 876 24.89 -1.73 34.98
CA VAL A 876 25.03 -0.67 33.97
C VAL A 876 24.03 0.45 34.22
N SER A 877 22.75 0.13 34.43
CA SER A 877 21.70 1.13 34.72
C SER A 877 21.99 1.89 36.01
N HIS A 878 22.41 1.20 37.07
CA HIS A 878 22.78 1.83 38.33
C HIS A 878 23.97 2.78 38.14
N ALA A 879 25.02 2.37 37.42
CA ALA A 879 26.17 3.22 37.14
C ALA A 879 25.78 4.47 36.33
N MET A 880 24.97 4.30 35.29
CA MET A 880 24.45 5.40 34.46
C MET A 880 23.55 6.37 35.25
N LEU A 881 22.84 5.93 36.29
CA LEU A 881 21.97 6.79 37.11
C LEU A 881 22.71 7.74 38.07
N GLY A 882 24.03 7.71 38.11
CA GLY A 882 24.82 8.64 38.94
C GLY A 882 26.15 8.96 38.30
N PHE A 883 26.05 9.20 37.00
CA PHE A 883 27.05 9.87 36.19
C PHE A 883 27.36 11.29 36.69
N ASP A 884 26.41 11.92 37.38
CA ASP A 884 26.47 13.27 37.96
C ASP A 884 27.38 13.39 39.19
N GLN A 885 27.76 12.27 39.81
CA GLN A 885 28.67 12.24 40.95
C GLN A 885 30.14 12.43 40.53
N PRO A 886 31.02 12.94 41.40
CA PRO A 886 32.46 13.02 41.11
C PRO A 886 33.04 11.66 40.70
N GLY A 887 33.56 11.57 39.47
CA GLY A 887 34.08 10.31 38.89
C GLY A 887 33.01 9.35 38.35
N GLY A 888 31.73 9.73 38.36
CA GLY A 888 30.60 8.92 37.90
C GLY A 888 30.70 8.49 36.43
N VAL A 889 31.16 9.39 35.55
CA VAL A 889 31.39 9.10 34.13
C VAL A 889 32.46 8.02 33.94
N ALA A 890 33.61 8.13 34.62
CA ALA A 890 34.68 7.14 34.55
C ALA A 890 34.25 5.78 35.14
N HIS A 891 33.43 5.81 36.19
CA HIS A 891 32.85 4.59 36.76
C HIS A 891 31.84 3.93 35.80
N ALA A 892 30.97 4.70 35.16
CA ALA A 892 30.02 4.20 34.16
C ALA A 892 30.74 3.58 32.96
N GLU A 893 31.81 4.20 32.45
CA GLU A 893 32.65 3.62 31.40
C GLU A 893 33.20 2.25 31.79
N GLN A 894 33.77 2.13 33.00
CA GLN A 894 34.35 0.87 33.44
C GLN A 894 33.28 -0.21 33.57
N VAL A 895 32.12 0.13 34.13
CA VAL A 895 31.01 -0.81 34.28
C VAL A 895 30.44 -1.25 32.93
N ILE A 896 30.34 -0.35 31.96
CA ILE A 896 29.88 -0.68 30.60
C ILE A 896 30.89 -1.58 29.90
N ARG A 897 32.20 -1.30 30.00
CA ARG A 897 33.25 -2.17 29.45
C ARG A 897 33.21 -3.58 30.05
N ASP A 898 33.06 -3.67 31.38
CA ASP A 898 32.96 -4.96 32.07
C ASP A 898 31.70 -5.74 31.65
N ALA A 899 30.56 -5.05 31.46
CA ALA A 899 29.32 -5.66 31.01
C ALA A 899 29.38 -6.08 29.54
N ALA A 900 30.03 -5.29 28.68
CA ALA A 900 30.26 -5.61 27.28
C ALA A 900 31.09 -6.89 27.10
N ALA A 901 32.10 -7.11 27.95
CA ALA A 901 32.90 -8.33 27.94
C ALA A 901 32.08 -9.62 28.21
N HIS A 902 30.90 -9.51 28.84
CA HIS A 902 30.05 -10.64 29.20
C HIS A 902 28.76 -10.73 28.36
N LEU A 903 28.19 -9.59 27.98
CA LEU A 903 26.94 -9.50 27.22
C LEU A 903 27.16 -9.32 25.71
N GLY A 904 28.37 -8.89 25.31
CA GLY A 904 28.71 -8.47 23.96
C GLY A 904 28.41 -6.99 23.70
N ASP A 905 29.25 -6.36 22.87
CA ASP A 905 29.13 -4.93 22.50
C ASP A 905 27.80 -4.59 21.80
N GLY A 906 27.19 -5.57 21.12
CA GLY A 906 25.91 -5.43 20.43
C GLY A 906 24.67 -5.58 21.31
N HIS A 907 24.82 -5.91 22.60
CA HIS A 907 23.69 -6.08 23.50
C HIS A 907 22.99 -4.73 23.74
N PRO A 908 21.63 -4.65 23.67
CA PRO A 908 20.91 -3.36 23.74
C PRO A 908 21.29 -2.50 24.95
N THR A 909 21.39 -3.09 26.14
CA THR A 909 21.79 -2.36 27.36
C THR A 909 23.20 -1.76 27.28
N VAL A 910 24.14 -2.41 26.59
CA VAL A 910 25.52 -1.92 26.42
C VAL A 910 25.54 -0.82 25.36
N ARG A 911 24.90 -1.06 24.21
CA ARG A 911 24.81 -0.11 23.09
C ARG A 911 24.12 1.18 23.49
N ASP A 912 22.98 1.09 24.17
CA ASP A 912 22.18 2.25 24.56
C ASP A 912 22.89 3.05 25.67
N ALA A 913 23.58 2.36 26.61
CA ALA A 913 24.42 3.03 27.60
C ALA A 913 25.64 3.72 26.98
N CYS A 914 26.29 3.12 25.97
CA CYS A 914 27.38 3.75 25.21
C CYS A 914 26.90 5.01 24.47
N ALA A 915 25.73 4.96 23.83
CA ALA A 915 25.14 6.10 23.14
C ALA A 915 24.81 7.24 24.12
N LEU A 916 24.16 6.92 25.25
CA LEU A 916 23.85 7.90 26.29
C LEU A 916 25.11 8.51 26.90
N LEU A 917 26.13 7.70 27.16
CA LEU A 917 27.41 8.19 27.69
C LEU A 917 28.15 9.09 26.69
N ALA A 918 28.05 8.82 25.39
CA ALA A 918 28.59 9.70 24.35
C ALA A 918 27.87 11.05 24.34
N VAL A 919 26.54 11.06 24.51
CA VAL A 919 25.75 12.29 24.65
C VAL A 919 26.18 13.07 25.89
N VAL A 920 26.22 12.44 27.06
CA VAL A 920 26.63 13.07 28.34
C VAL A 920 28.04 13.69 28.27
N LYS A 921 28.97 13.05 27.55
CA LYS A 921 30.32 13.61 27.32
C LYS A 921 30.32 14.80 26.37
N SER A 922 29.43 14.80 25.38
CA SER A 922 29.35 15.87 24.37
C SER A 922 28.64 17.13 24.88
N THR A 923 27.68 16.98 25.81
CA THR A 923 26.87 18.09 26.32
C THR A 923 27.41 18.70 27.62
N GLY A 924 28.36 18.03 28.30
CA GLY A 924 28.69 18.35 29.69
C GLY A 924 27.55 17.95 30.64
N ALA A 925 27.84 17.81 31.93
CA ALA A 925 26.91 17.27 32.94
C ALA A 925 25.74 18.21 33.32
N GLN A 926 25.01 18.73 32.32
CA GLN A 926 23.70 19.36 32.49
C GLN A 926 22.60 18.37 32.14
#